data_AF-A0A0C1Q457-F1
#
_entry.id   AF-A0A0C1Q457-F1
#
_cell.length_a   1.000
_cell.length_b   1.000
_cell.length_c   1.000
_cell.angle_alpha   90.00
_cell.angle_beta   90.00
_cell.angle_gamma   90.00
#
_symmetry.space_group_name_H-M   'P 1'
#
loop_
_entity.id
_entity.type
_entity.pdbx_description
1 polymer ?
#
loop_
_entity_poly.entity_id
_entity_poly.type
_entity_poly.pdbx_seq_one_letter_code
_entity_poly.pdbx_strand_id
1 'polypeptide(L)'
;MLDHKTLYVASAAMTAMMTLINYLTWRANKNTPGVLLYIFYPLILFAAISMFALHSFLSQWQTIGIANTLLFLASIIHCWAISQFLGQRGIEFRTYLFATLALLSALIYYAMVDDNLRKRILISDLQHIVEAILLSYYFIRYARKQYPNGSIVYLIVLSFIFTAFIGRSLFMGDVDQVSLFVDPWFSIAIFFNGVLAPIFYATGMALLCNERRELNLNKLTEKAQKDLEIRGLFLSTISHEIRTPLNGILGSAQLVLNRSHDQHSKAYCEAIINSAESLNLLIDKVLDYASLDQSDEVLSSEDVELKSWLDNLCLLMSPLAEQKKLTFTLLYDLPDQVCYYCDQQKLRQILLNLVGNAIKFTDKGEVKLRVELLEEANMSHIVRFSVVDSGPGIEEEDIDKLTEPYVQSNAGKTKGGTGLGLAITARLLSKLGSQLEIISELGKGSSFSFDVSLPVGELSLVEQRHHNPEYPTGLSVLLVEDLDLNRKIAIEFMAADEHKIKLAYDGTSAIEHLKEYVFDVVLLDMNLPDFTGQEVLRHLQTIEHKNKRTPFLAFTASLSPEEIKEYLSLGIKDVVGKPIKQEKLRQAISDSQKAQKPDMRVELSDTLYDDTAVNSLKSGFSEDEVSSIYNEFVLSARNKLIHIQQLLTEDEEQCIKSLHRQASTALQLGFNRYGLALKKIERRLLDGKSCDDDLTQAMALWQKSLEAYLQFVRQQTLN
;
A
#
# COMPACT_ATOMS: atom_id res chain seq x y z
N MET A 1 -44.00 -45.48 14.66
CA MET A 1 -42.68 -45.25 15.29
C MET A 1 -41.78 -46.41 14.92
N LEU A 2 -40.46 -46.19 14.79
CA LEU A 2 -39.48 -47.27 14.58
C LEU A 2 -39.63 -48.31 15.70
N ASP A 3 -39.42 -49.60 15.39
CA ASP A 3 -39.37 -50.61 16.45
C ASP A 3 -38.16 -50.34 17.38
N HIS A 4 -38.25 -50.79 18.63
CA HIS A 4 -37.22 -50.48 19.64
C HIS A 4 -35.84 -51.03 19.27
N LYS A 5 -35.78 -52.21 18.64
CA LYS A 5 -34.51 -52.81 18.20
C LYS A 5 -33.83 -51.92 17.16
N THR A 6 -34.60 -51.39 16.21
CA THR A 6 -34.17 -50.45 15.19
C THR A 6 -33.68 -49.16 15.83
N LEU A 7 -34.37 -48.67 16.86
CA LEU A 7 -33.99 -47.45 17.57
C LEU A 7 -32.68 -47.60 18.36
N TYR A 8 -32.45 -48.75 19.01
CA TYR A 8 -31.18 -49.05 19.68
C TYR A 8 -30.02 -49.21 18.67
N VAL A 9 -30.25 -49.91 17.55
CA VAL A 9 -29.24 -50.05 16.48
C VAL A 9 -28.89 -48.70 15.85
N ALA A 10 -29.91 -47.88 15.56
CA ALA A 10 -29.71 -46.52 15.07
C ALA A 10 -28.92 -45.69 16.10
N SER A 11 -29.24 -45.79 17.38
CA SER A 11 -28.53 -45.04 18.43
C SER A 11 -27.07 -45.44 18.55
N ALA A 12 -26.77 -46.74 18.44
CA ALA A 12 -25.40 -47.25 18.42
C ALA A 12 -24.61 -46.74 17.20
N ALA A 13 -25.22 -46.76 16.01
CA ALA A 13 -24.62 -46.24 14.78
C ALA A 13 -24.35 -44.72 14.86
N MET A 14 -25.30 -43.94 15.37
CA MET A 14 -25.15 -42.50 15.53
C MET A 14 -24.08 -42.13 16.56
N THR A 15 -23.98 -42.89 17.65
CA THR A 15 -22.94 -42.69 18.67
C THR A 15 -21.55 -43.07 18.12
N ALA A 16 -21.45 -44.12 17.30
CA ALA A 16 -20.20 -44.47 16.61
C ALA A 16 -19.77 -43.36 15.63
N MET A 17 -20.71 -42.80 14.86
CA MET A 17 -20.46 -41.66 13.98
C MET A 17 -20.00 -40.42 14.77
N MET A 18 -20.67 -40.10 15.88
CA MET A 18 -20.27 -39.01 16.78
C MET A 18 -18.83 -39.20 17.29
N THR A 19 -18.45 -40.42 17.69
CA THR A 19 -17.08 -40.75 18.11
C THR A 19 -16.06 -40.43 17.01
N LEU A 20 -16.34 -40.85 15.76
CA LEU A 20 -15.47 -40.58 14.61
C LEU A 20 -15.33 -39.08 14.34
N ILE A 21 -16.43 -38.34 14.30
CA ILE A 21 -16.41 -36.89 14.07
C ILE A 21 -15.64 -36.18 15.19
N ASN A 22 -15.88 -36.54 16.45
CA ASN A 22 -15.17 -35.92 17.59
C ASN A 22 -13.67 -36.24 17.57
N TYR A 23 -13.28 -37.44 17.14
CA TYR A 23 -11.87 -37.78 16.93
C TYR A 23 -11.22 -36.89 15.87
N LEU A 24 -11.89 -36.68 14.73
CA LEU A 24 -11.41 -35.79 13.68
C LEU A 24 -11.32 -34.33 14.17
N THR A 25 -12.36 -33.87 14.89
CA THR A 25 -12.40 -32.53 15.49
C THR A 25 -11.25 -32.33 16.47
N TRP A 26 -10.96 -33.30 17.34
CA TRP A 26 -9.79 -33.25 18.21
C TRP A 26 -8.47 -33.26 17.44
N ARG A 27 -8.32 -34.12 16.43
CA ARG A 27 -7.10 -34.20 15.63
C ARG A 27 -6.77 -32.86 14.95
N ALA A 28 -7.79 -32.12 14.52
CA ALA A 28 -7.65 -30.77 13.99
C ALA A 28 -7.38 -29.70 15.06
N ASN A 29 -7.66 -29.99 16.34
CA ASN A 29 -7.66 -29.04 17.46
C ASN A 29 -6.89 -29.55 18.68
N LYS A 30 -5.70 -30.16 18.48
CA LYS A 30 -4.93 -30.85 19.54
C LYS A 30 -4.62 -29.99 20.77
N ASN A 31 -4.44 -28.68 20.56
CA ASN A 31 -4.06 -27.73 21.60
C ASN A 31 -5.28 -27.12 22.32
N THR A 32 -6.50 -27.48 21.92
CA THR A 32 -7.71 -26.91 22.49
C THR A 32 -8.12 -27.69 23.75
N PRO A 33 -8.20 -27.02 24.92
CA PRO A 33 -8.50 -27.69 26.19
C PRO A 33 -9.91 -28.31 26.16
N GLY A 34 -10.09 -29.46 26.80
CA GLY A 34 -11.39 -30.14 26.89
C GLY A 34 -11.78 -31.00 25.66
N VAL A 35 -11.27 -30.70 24.46
CA VAL A 35 -11.65 -31.43 23.23
C VAL A 35 -11.17 -32.89 23.25
N LEU A 36 -10.01 -33.17 23.83
CA LEU A 36 -9.53 -34.54 24.03
C LEU A 36 -10.47 -35.35 24.94
N LEU A 37 -10.89 -34.75 26.06
CA LEU A 37 -11.82 -35.40 26.99
C LEU A 37 -13.17 -35.68 26.34
N TYR A 38 -13.60 -34.80 25.44
CA TYR A 38 -14.87 -34.92 24.73
C TYR A 38 -14.96 -36.18 23.86
N ILE A 39 -13.84 -36.74 23.39
CA ILE A 39 -13.82 -38.01 22.62
C ILE A 39 -14.29 -39.19 23.46
N PHE A 40 -14.00 -39.18 24.77
CA PHE A 40 -14.36 -40.29 25.65
C PHE A 40 -15.85 -40.33 25.95
N TYR A 41 -16.57 -39.20 25.85
CA TYR A 41 -18.01 -39.15 26.08
C TYR A 41 -18.80 -40.12 25.17
N PRO A 42 -18.76 -40.01 23.82
CA PRO A 42 -19.50 -40.92 22.96
C PRO A 42 -18.96 -42.36 23.03
N LEU A 43 -17.68 -42.57 23.36
CA LEU A 43 -17.11 -43.90 23.52
C LEU A 43 -17.71 -44.65 24.72
N ILE A 44 -17.87 -43.95 25.85
CA ILE A 44 -18.54 -44.51 27.04
C ILE A 44 -20.04 -44.65 26.80
N LEU A 45 -20.67 -43.70 26.11
CA LEU A 45 -22.08 -43.79 25.73
C LEU A 45 -22.34 -45.02 24.83
N PHE A 46 -21.45 -45.29 23.87
CA PHE A 46 -21.53 -46.47 23.01
C PHE A 46 -21.40 -47.77 23.81
N ALA A 47 -20.48 -47.81 24.78
CA ALA A 47 -20.34 -48.95 25.69
C ALA A 47 -21.61 -49.16 26.53
N ALA A 48 -22.23 -48.08 27.02
CA ALA A 48 -23.49 -48.15 27.76
C ALA A 48 -24.64 -48.71 26.91
N ILE A 49 -24.82 -48.19 25.69
CA ILE A 49 -25.86 -48.66 24.75
C ILE A 49 -25.64 -50.14 24.39
N SER A 50 -24.38 -50.53 24.16
CA SER A 50 -24.02 -51.93 23.85
C SER A 50 -24.36 -52.88 25.01
N MET A 51 -24.17 -52.44 26.26
CA MET A 51 -24.55 -53.23 27.44
C MET A 51 -26.06 -53.40 27.57
N PHE A 52 -26.86 -52.39 27.21
CA PHE A 52 -28.32 -52.53 27.13
C PHE A 52 -28.73 -53.54 26.04
N ALA A 53 -28.07 -53.56 24.89
CA ALA A 53 -28.36 -54.51 23.81
C ALA A 53 -28.05 -55.97 24.19
N LEU A 54 -27.06 -56.20 25.06
CA LEU A 54 -26.67 -57.53 25.56
C LEU A 54 -27.57 -58.08 26.68
N HIS A 55 -28.61 -57.34 27.09
CA HIS A 55 -29.51 -57.74 28.18
C HIS A 55 -30.19 -59.10 27.96
N SER A 56 -30.37 -59.54 26.70
CA SER A 56 -30.96 -60.84 26.38
C SER A 56 -30.02 -62.05 26.61
N PHE A 57 -28.71 -61.83 26.79
CA PHE A 57 -27.70 -62.89 26.87
C PHE A 57 -27.03 -63.02 28.24
N LEU A 58 -27.13 -62.01 29.11
CA LEU A 58 -26.46 -61.91 30.40
C LEU A 58 -27.47 -61.58 31.51
N SER A 59 -27.07 -61.78 32.78
CA SER A 59 -27.98 -61.53 33.90
C SER A 59 -28.44 -60.07 33.98
N GLN A 60 -29.74 -59.87 34.22
CA GLN A 60 -30.43 -58.58 34.13
C GLN A 60 -29.82 -57.48 35.01
N TRP A 61 -29.45 -57.83 36.25
CA TRP A 61 -28.80 -56.89 37.18
C TRP A 61 -27.45 -56.44 36.62
N GLN A 62 -26.61 -57.36 36.11
CA GLN A 62 -25.25 -57.04 35.66
C GLN A 62 -25.28 -56.12 34.43
N THR A 63 -26.08 -56.42 33.41
CA THR A 63 -26.11 -55.61 32.19
C THR A 63 -26.72 -54.23 32.41
N ILE A 64 -27.86 -54.15 33.09
CA ILE A 64 -28.57 -52.88 33.31
C ILE A 64 -27.85 -51.99 34.34
N GLY A 65 -27.29 -52.60 35.39
CA GLY A 65 -26.51 -51.88 36.39
C GLY A 65 -25.26 -51.24 35.78
N ILE A 66 -24.46 -52.03 35.06
CA ILE A 66 -23.24 -51.55 34.39
C ILE A 66 -23.57 -50.48 33.34
N ALA A 67 -24.60 -50.69 32.52
CA ALA A 67 -25.01 -49.73 31.50
C ALA A 67 -25.37 -48.37 32.11
N ASN A 68 -26.14 -48.36 33.21
CA ASN A 68 -26.48 -47.11 33.89
C ASN A 68 -25.28 -46.43 34.54
N THR A 69 -24.36 -47.17 35.17
CA THR A 69 -23.12 -46.57 35.70
C THR A 69 -22.29 -45.91 34.61
N LEU A 70 -22.20 -46.54 33.44
CA LEU A 70 -21.53 -45.97 32.26
C LEU A 70 -22.23 -44.70 31.76
N LEU A 71 -23.56 -44.63 31.77
CA LEU A 71 -24.29 -43.40 31.42
C LEU A 71 -23.96 -42.23 32.36
N PHE A 72 -23.92 -42.48 33.66
CA PHE A 72 -23.52 -41.46 34.65
C PHE A 72 -22.07 -41.00 34.44
N LEU A 73 -21.17 -41.94 34.14
CA LEU A 73 -19.78 -41.61 33.82
C LEU A 73 -19.66 -40.78 32.54
N ALA A 74 -20.42 -41.11 31.49
CA ALA A 74 -20.47 -40.35 30.25
C ALA A 74 -20.94 -38.91 30.51
N SER A 75 -22.01 -38.74 31.29
CA SER A 75 -22.56 -37.44 31.72
C SER A 75 -21.53 -36.59 32.48
N ILE A 76 -20.72 -37.19 33.35
CA ILE A 76 -19.61 -36.50 34.04
C ILE A 76 -18.55 -36.03 33.05
N ILE A 77 -18.10 -36.92 32.14
CA ILE A 77 -17.07 -36.59 31.14
C ILE A 77 -17.55 -35.48 30.21
N HIS A 78 -18.81 -35.52 29.78
CA HIS A 78 -19.38 -34.50 28.90
C HIS A 78 -19.34 -33.11 29.53
N CYS A 79 -19.89 -32.98 30.75
CA CYS A 79 -19.86 -31.74 31.51
C CYS A 79 -18.42 -31.27 31.80
N TRP A 80 -17.52 -32.19 32.10
CA TRP A 80 -16.11 -31.86 32.37
C TRP A 80 -15.38 -31.35 31.12
N ALA A 81 -15.61 -31.98 29.98
CA ALA A 81 -15.02 -31.59 28.71
C ALA A 81 -15.47 -30.17 28.30
N ILE A 82 -16.78 -29.88 28.38
CA ILE A 82 -17.32 -28.54 28.07
C ILE A 82 -16.83 -27.48 29.07
N SER A 83 -16.82 -27.81 30.36
CA SER A 83 -16.27 -26.95 31.42
C SER A 83 -14.81 -26.57 31.12
N GLN A 84 -13.98 -27.55 30.73
CA GLN A 84 -12.59 -27.31 30.39
C GLN A 84 -12.44 -26.52 29.08
N PHE A 85 -13.28 -26.79 28.08
CA PHE A 85 -13.29 -26.03 26.82
C PHE A 85 -13.55 -24.54 27.06
N LEU A 86 -14.56 -24.22 27.88
CA LEU A 86 -14.93 -22.84 28.24
C LEU A 86 -14.01 -22.21 29.30
N GLY A 87 -13.04 -22.96 29.84
CA GLY A 87 -12.13 -22.48 30.87
C GLY A 87 -12.78 -22.22 32.23
N GLN A 88 -13.93 -22.83 32.52
CA GLN A 88 -14.71 -22.61 33.74
C GLN A 88 -14.67 -23.83 34.65
N ARG A 89 -13.87 -23.80 35.72
CA ARG A 89 -13.83 -24.86 36.76
C ARG A 89 -14.39 -24.34 38.09
N GLY A 90 -15.59 -23.75 38.02
CA GLY A 90 -16.26 -23.09 39.13
C GLY A 90 -16.97 -24.03 40.12
N ILE A 91 -17.70 -23.43 41.06
CA ILE A 91 -18.51 -24.11 42.08
C ILE A 91 -19.61 -24.95 41.42
N GLU A 92 -20.12 -24.52 40.27
CA GLU A 92 -21.23 -25.14 39.55
C GLU A 92 -20.92 -26.57 39.07
N PHE A 93 -19.69 -26.84 38.65
CA PHE A 93 -19.30 -28.21 38.28
C PHE A 93 -19.23 -29.12 39.51
N ARG A 94 -18.80 -28.58 40.66
CA ARG A 94 -18.70 -29.34 41.92
C ARG A 94 -20.08 -29.67 42.48
N THR A 95 -21.02 -28.73 42.43
CA THR A 95 -22.41 -28.97 42.86
C THR A 95 -23.09 -30.00 41.96
N TYR A 96 -22.87 -29.93 40.65
CA TYR A 96 -23.30 -30.95 39.69
C TYR A 96 -22.71 -32.33 39.99
N LEU A 97 -21.41 -32.42 40.27
CA LEU A 97 -20.76 -33.68 40.59
C LEU A 97 -21.34 -34.30 41.88
N PHE A 98 -21.58 -33.48 42.91
CA PHE A 98 -22.23 -33.94 44.15
C PHE A 98 -23.65 -34.46 43.89
N ALA A 99 -24.45 -33.72 43.11
CA ALA A 99 -25.80 -34.16 42.73
C ALA A 99 -25.77 -35.48 41.93
N THR A 100 -24.85 -35.60 40.98
CA THR A 100 -24.68 -36.82 40.16
C THR A 100 -24.29 -38.03 41.01
N LEU A 101 -23.39 -37.86 41.98
CA LEU A 101 -22.99 -38.93 42.90
C LEU A 101 -24.13 -39.35 43.84
N ALA A 102 -24.96 -38.40 44.30
CA ALA A 102 -26.14 -38.70 45.11
C ALA A 102 -27.18 -39.50 44.31
N LEU A 103 -27.44 -39.09 43.06
CA LEU A 103 -28.34 -39.81 42.14
C LEU A 103 -27.81 -41.21 41.79
N LEU A 104 -26.51 -41.35 41.55
CA LEU A 104 -25.89 -42.66 41.32
C LEU A 104 -26.05 -43.58 42.54
N SER A 105 -25.86 -43.05 43.74
CA SER A 105 -26.05 -43.80 45.00
C SER A 105 -27.49 -44.26 45.17
N ALA A 106 -28.46 -43.37 44.87
CA ALA A 106 -29.88 -43.71 44.87
C ALA A 106 -30.22 -44.78 43.82
N LEU A 107 -29.64 -44.69 42.63
CA LEU A 107 -29.84 -45.68 41.58
C LEU A 107 -29.33 -47.06 42.00
N ILE A 108 -28.15 -47.13 42.63
CA ILE A 108 -27.58 -48.37 43.15
C ILE A 108 -28.49 -48.94 44.25
N TYR A 109 -29.00 -48.12 45.16
CA TYR A 109 -29.95 -48.58 46.19
C TYR A 109 -31.17 -49.25 45.57
N TYR A 110 -31.83 -48.57 44.63
CA TYR A 110 -32.98 -49.16 43.92
C TYR A 110 -32.58 -50.27 42.96
N ALA A 111 -31.30 -50.45 42.62
CA ALA A 111 -30.82 -51.57 41.82
C ALA A 111 -30.66 -52.87 42.65
N MET A 112 -30.23 -52.75 43.90
CA MET A 112 -29.76 -53.88 44.71
C MET A 112 -30.73 -54.23 45.86
N VAL A 113 -31.48 -53.25 46.38
CA VAL A 113 -32.25 -53.36 47.63
C VAL A 113 -33.76 -53.36 47.38
N ASP A 114 -34.29 -52.38 46.64
CA ASP A 114 -35.72 -52.24 46.30
C ASP A 114 -35.87 -52.26 44.76
N ASP A 115 -36.32 -53.38 44.18
CA ASP A 115 -36.40 -53.63 42.73
C ASP A 115 -37.53 -52.86 42.02
N ASN A 116 -37.59 -51.54 42.27
CA ASN A 116 -38.58 -50.66 41.70
C ASN A 116 -38.08 -50.04 40.38
N LEU A 117 -38.53 -50.62 39.26
CA LEU A 117 -38.13 -50.20 37.91
C LEU A 117 -38.51 -48.74 37.60
N ARG A 118 -39.67 -48.29 38.07
CA ARG A 118 -40.15 -46.91 37.88
C ARG A 118 -39.22 -45.89 38.52
N LYS A 119 -38.78 -46.14 39.76
CA LYS A 119 -37.85 -45.24 40.48
C LYS A 119 -36.47 -45.18 39.80
N ARG A 120 -35.99 -46.30 39.24
CA ARG A 120 -34.73 -46.33 38.47
C ARG A 120 -34.78 -45.44 37.23
N ILE A 121 -35.87 -45.51 36.46
CA ILE A 121 -36.08 -44.68 35.27
C ILE A 121 -36.13 -43.20 35.67
N LEU A 122 -36.87 -42.86 36.73
CA LEU A 122 -36.98 -41.48 37.22
C LEU A 122 -35.62 -40.90 37.67
N ILE A 123 -34.79 -41.70 38.36
CA ILE A 123 -33.44 -41.26 38.75
C ILE A 123 -32.56 -41.03 37.51
N SER A 124 -32.68 -41.88 36.49
CA SER A 124 -32.00 -41.69 35.20
C SER A 124 -32.46 -40.41 34.49
N ASP A 125 -33.77 -40.14 34.45
CA ASP A 125 -34.34 -38.90 33.89
C ASP A 125 -33.79 -37.68 34.61
N LEU A 126 -33.79 -37.71 35.95
CA LEU A 126 -33.32 -36.62 36.77
C LEU A 126 -31.84 -36.30 36.51
N GLN A 127 -31.00 -37.31 36.26
CA GLN A 127 -29.60 -37.10 35.87
C GLN A 127 -29.48 -36.32 34.54
N HIS A 128 -30.24 -36.70 33.51
CA HIS A 128 -30.20 -36.02 32.21
C HIS A 128 -30.75 -34.58 32.30
N ILE A 129 -31.77 -34.37 33.14
CA ILE A 129 -32.32 -33.04 33.43
C ILE A 129 -31.27 -32.17 34.13
N VAL A 130 -30.58 -32.70 35.15
CA VAL A 130 -29.53 -31.98 35.88
C VAL A 130 -28.34 -31.64 34.98
N GLU A 131 -27.90 -32.57 34.12
CA GLU A 131 -26.89 -32.33 33.08
C GLU A 131 -27.33 -31.20 32.12
N ALA A 132 -28.56 -31.29 31.60
CA ALA A 132 -29.08 -30.32 30.65
C ALA A 132 -29.15 -28.90 31.24
N ILE A 133 -29.53 -28.77 32.52
CA ILE A 133 -29.57 -27.49 33.23
C ILE A 133 -28.16 -26.88 33.35
N LEU A 134 -27.17 -27.67 33.79
CA LEU A 134 -25.79 -27.18 33.93
C LEU A 134 -25.21 -26.72 32.60
N LEU A 135 -25.31 -27.57 31.57
CA LEU A 135 -24.77 -27.24 30.25
C LEU A 135 -25.48 -26.02 29.66
N SER A 136 -26.80 -25.92 29.78
CA SER A 136 -27.54 -24.75 29.32
C SER A 136 -27.09 -23.48 30.02
N TYR A 137 -26.85 -23.54 31.33
CA TYR A 137 -26.27 -22.42 32.09
C TYR A 137 -24.88 -22.03 31.56
N TYR A 138 -24.00 -23.00 31.28
CA TYR A 138 -22.68 -22.72 30.71
C TYR A 138 -22.75 -22.05 29.35
N PHE A 139 -23.61 -22.56 28.46
CA PHE A 139 -23.75 -21.98 27.13
C PHE A 139 -24.37 -20.60 27.15
N ILE A 140 -25.41 -20.35 27.96
CA ILE A 140 -26.04 -19.03 28.08
C ILE A 140 -25.09 -18.01 28.68
N ARG A 141 -24.39 -18.36 29.77
CA ARG A 141 -23.60 -17.40 30.55
C ARG A 141 -22.21 -17.14 29.96
N TYR A 142 -21.52 -18.17 29.48
CA TYR A 142 -20.10 -18.07 29.13
C TYR A 142 -19.83 -18.24 27.64
N ALA A 143 -20.57 -19.12 26.96
CA ALA A 143 -20.25 -19.46 25.57
C ALA A 143 -20.95 -18.54 24.55
N ARG A 144 -22.22 -18.15 24.75
CA ARG A 144 -23.06 -17.50 23.73
C ARG A 144 -22.45 -16.24 23.12
N LYS A 145 -21.73 -15.44 23.90
CA LYS A 145 -21.08 -14.21 23.41
C LYS A 145 -19.80 -14.50 22.61
N GLN A 146 -19.05 -15.54 23.00
CA GLN A 146 -17.77 -15.87 22.37
C GLN A 146 -17.95 -16.83 21.18
N TYR A 147 -18.90 -17.76 21.27
CA TYR A 147 -19.11 -18.84 20.30
C TYR A 147 -20.62 -18.92 19.98
N PRO A 148 -21.18 -17.93 19.27
CA PRO A 148 -22.63 -17.81 19.10
C PRO A 148 -23.26 -19.00 18.38
N ASN A 149 -22.66 -19.46 17.28
CA ASN A 149 -23.26 -20.50 16.46
C ASN A 149 -23.19 -21.87 17.16
N GLY A 150 -22.02 -22.22 17.72
CA GLY A 150 -21.89 -23.45 18.48
C GLY A 150 -22.80 -23.48 19.71
N SER A 151 -22.97 -22.33 20.39
CA SER A 151 -23.85 -22.22 21.56
C SER A 151 -25.32 -22.41 21.21
N ILE A 152 -25.79 -21.89 20.07
CA ILE A 152 -27.18 -22.06 19.63
C ILE A 152 -27.49 -23.54 19.38
N VAL A 153 -26.59 -24.25 18.66
CA VAL A 153 -26.74 -25.69 18.38
C VAL A 153 -26.83 -26.49 19.68
N TYR A 154 -25.98 -26.19 20.66
CA TYR A 154 -26.02 -26.82 21.98
C TYR A 154 -27.31 -26.52 22.74
N LEU A 155 -27.78 -25.29 22.76
CA LEU A 155 -29.01 -24.92 23.47
C LEU A 155 -30.26 -25.58 22.84
N ILE A 156 -30.29 -25.75 21.52
CA ILE A 156 -31.37 -26.46 20.82
C ILE A 156 -31.43 -27.93 21.27
N VAL A 157 -30.31 -28.65 21.23
CA VAL A 157 -30.30 -30.08 21.62
C VAL A 157 -30.58 -30.26 23.11
N LEU A 158 -30.06 -29.38 23.97
CA LEU A 158 -30.29 -29.44 25.41
C LEU A 158 -31.77 -29.18 25.74
N SER A 159 -32.43 -28.28 25.00
CA SER A 159 -33.89 -28.06 25.12
C SER A 159 -34.69 -29.30 24.74
N PHE A 160 -34.35 -29.96 23.62
CA PHE A 160 -35.01 -31.20 23.22
C PHE A 160 -34.84 -32.33 24.24
N ILE A 161 -33.62 -32.50 24.75
CA ILE A 161 -33.32 -33.48 25.82
C ILE A 161 -34.16 -33.15 27.06
N PHE A 162 -34.10 -31.90 27.54
CA PHE A 162 -34.83 -31.47 28.72
C PHE A 162 -36.34 -31.73 28.60
N THR A 163 -36.95 -31.36 27.46
CA THR A 163 -38.37 -31.62 27.20
C THR A 163 -38.68 -33.11 27.10
N ALA A 164 -37.84 -33.90 26.42
CA ALA A 164 -38.07 -35.34 26.25
C ALA A 164 -38.03 -36.10 27.58
N PHE A 165 -37.05 -35.80 28.45
CA PHE A 165 -36.91 -36.48 29.74
C PHE A 165 -37.95 -36.01 30.77
N ILE A 166 -38.33 -34.73 30.78
CA ILE A 166 -39.46 -34.27 31.61
C ILE A 166 -40.77 -34.88 31.14
N GLY A 167 -41.03 -34.91 29.82
CA GLY A 167 -42.20 -35.54 29.25
C GLY A 167 -42.28 -37.02 29.62
N ARG A 168 -41.16 -37.74 29.51
CA ARG A 168 -41.05 -39.13 29.97
C ARG A 168 -41.40 -39.26 31.45
N SER A 169 -40.83 -38.43 32.32
CA SER A 169 -41.12 -38.47 33.76
C SER A 169 -42.58 -38.18 34.12
N LEU A 170 -43.26 -37.26 33.40
CA LEU A 170 -44.65 -36.87 33.66
C LEU A 170 -45.68 -37.87 33.13
N PHE A 171 -45.44 -38.42 31.94
CA PHE A 171 -46.37 -39.35 31.27
C PHE A 171 -46.08 -40.82 31.57
N MET A 172 -45.09 -41.13 32.41
CA MET A 172 -44.77 -42.49 32.83
C MET A 172 -45.93 -43.10 33.63
N GLY A 173 -46.62 -44.05 33.01
CA GLY A 173 -47.66 -44.88 33.62
C GLY A 173 -47.10 -46.02 34.46
N ASP A 174 -47.86 -47.11 34.60
CA ASP A 174 -47.40 -48.33 35.27
C ASP A 174 -46.35 -49.05 34.41
N VAL A 175 -45.21 -49.34 35.03
CA VAL A 175 -44.00 -49.79 34.35
C VAL A 175 -43.85 -51.30 34.53
N ASP A 176 -44.40 -52.07 33.59
CA ASP A 176 -44.15 -53.51 33.45
C ASP A 176 -43.13 -53.76 32.33
N GLN A 177 -42.38 -54.86 32.40
CA GLN A 177 -41.35 -55.17 31.40
C GLN A 177 -41.89 -55.28 29.97
N VAL A 178 -43.17 -55.62 29.79
CA VAL A 178 -43.81 -55.76 28.48
C VAL A 178 -44.34 -54.41 27.95
N SER A 179 -44.85 -53.52 28.82
CA SER A 179 -45.39 -52.21 28.41
C SER A 179 -44.30 -51.20 28.04
N LEU A 180 -43.11 -51.31 28.65
CA LEU A 180 -41.95 -50.48 28.35
C LEU A 180 -41.55 -50.46 26.87
N PHE A 181 -41.72 -51.59 26.17
CA PHE A 181 -41.38 -51.73 24.75
C PHE A 181 -42.56 -51.44 23.81
N VAL A 182 -43.66 -50.88 24.29
CA VAL A 182 -44.81 -50.51 23.44
C VAL A 182 -45.12 -49.02 23.54
N ASP A 183 -44.79 -48.40 24.68
CA ASP A 183 -45.22 -47.05 24.95
C ASP A 183 -44.43 -45.95 24.19
N PRO A 184 -45.12 -44.95 23.60
CA PRO A 184 -44.48 -43.83 22.90
C PRO A 184 -43.58 -42.97 23.79
N TRP A 185 -43.93 -42.78 25.06
CA TRP A 185 -43.17 -41.94 25.99
C TRP A 185 -41.73 -42.45 26.22
N PHE A 186 -41.53 -43.76 26.13
CA PHE A 186 -40.20 -44.38 26.26
C PHE A 186 -39.39 -44.25 24.96
N SER A 187 -40.03 -44.48 23.81
CA SER A 187 -39.43 -44.40 22.47
C SER A 187 -38.94 -42.99 22.13
N ILE A 188 -39.70 -41.96 22.52
CA ILE A 188 -39.36 -40.55 22.24
C ILE A 188 -38.05 -40.16 22.93
N ALA A 189 -37.86 -40.53 24.19
CA ALA A 189 -36.63 -40.21 24.93
C ALA A 189 -35.39 -40.89 24.31
N ILE A 190 -35.53 -42.16 23.87
CA ILE A 190 -34.44 -42.87 23.19
C ILE A 190 -34.14 -42.25 21.82
N PHE A 191 -35.15 -41.80 21.07
CA PHE A 191 -34.94 -41.13 19.79
C PHE A 191 -34.14 -39.82 19.96
N PHE A 192 -34.58 -38.95 20.87
CA PHE A 192 -33.91 -37.67 21.10
C PHE A 192 -32.50 -37.85 21.66
N ASN A 193 -32.30 -38.73 22.65
CA ASN A 193 -30.99 -38.92 23.28
C ASN A 193 -30.04 -39.78 22.44
N GLY A 194 -30.55 -40.82 21.78
CA GLY A 194 -29.75 -41.82 21.09
C GLY A 194 -29.49 -41.52 19.62
N VAL A 195 -30.41 -40.82 18.93
CA VAL A 195 -30.27 -40.52 17.49
C VAL A 195 -30.01 -39.03 17.25
N LEU A 196 -30.84 -38.15 17.83
CA LEU A 196 -30.75 -36.72 17.54
C LEU A 196 -29.54 -36.07 18.26
N ALA A 197 -29.40 -36.30 19.56
CA ALA A 197 -28.38 -35.64 20.36
C ALA A 197 -26.94 -35.87 19.86
N PRO A 198 -26.53 -37.08 19.42
CA PRO A 198 -25.18 -37.30 18.91
C PRO A 198 -24.82 -36.42 17.70
N ILE A 199 -25.78 -36.16 16.79
CA ILE A 199 -25.57 -35.29 15.62
C ILE A 199 -25.30 -33.87 16.07
N PHE A 200 -26.16 -33.34 16.95
CA PHE A 200 -26.07 -31.97 17.42
C PHE A 200 -24.84 -31.75 18.29
N TYR A 201 -24.47 -32.71 19.13
CA TYR A 201 -23.29 -32.63 19.97
C TYR A 201 -21.99 -32.68 19.15
N ALA A 202 -21.89 -33.57 18.16
CA ALA A 202 -20.76 -33.60 17.24
C ALA A 202 -20.63 -32.29 16.44
N THR A 203 -21.74 -31.83 15.86
CA THR A 203 -21.78 -30.59 15.06
C THR A 203 -21.49 -29.37 15.92
N GLY A 204 -22.07 -29.31 17.12
CA GLY A 204 -21.86 -28.24 18.09
C GLY A 204 -20.39 -28.13 18.49
N MET A 205 -19.72 -29.24 18.81
CA MET A 205 -18.28 -29.21 19.12
C MET A 205 -17.41 -28.76 17.95
N ALA A 206 -17.74 -29.21 16.74
CA ALA A 206 -17.02 -28.78 15.54
C ALA A 206 -17.15 -27.25 15.33
N LEU A 207 -18.36 -26.71 15.47
CA LEU A 207 -18.63 -25.27 15.38
C LEU A 207 -17.90 -24.48 16.48
N LEU A 208 -17.97 -24.93 17.74
CA LEU A 208 -17.26 -24.28 18.84
C LEU A 208 -15.74 -24.22 18.59
N CYS A 209 -15.16 -25.31 18.08
CA CYS A 209 -13.73 -25.33 17.74
C CYS A 209 -13.40 -24.39 16.58
N ASN A 210 -14.26 -24.32 15.57
CA ASN A 210 -14.08 -23.43 14.42
C ASN A 210 -14.13 -21.95 14.85
N GLU A 211 -15.17 -21.55 15.59
CA GLU A 211 -15.31 -20.17 16.09
C GLU A 211 -14.14 -19.77 17.01
N ARG A 212 -13.65 -20.70 17.84
CA ARG A 212 -12.47 -20.46 18.66
C ARG A 212 -11.20 -20.26 17.84
N ARG A 213 -11.02 -21.03 16.77
CA ARG A 213 -9.89 -20.88 15.85
C ARG A 213 -9.95 -19.52 15.16
N GLU A 214 -11.12 -19.12 14.69
CA GLU A 214 -11.35 -17.81 14.07
C GLU A 214 -11.03 -16.66 15.03
N LEU A 215 -11.54 -16.71 16.27
CA LEU A 215 -11.21 -15.71 17.29
C LEU A 215 -9.72 -15.62 17.60
N ASN A 216 -9.01 -16.75 17.65
CA ASN A 216 -7.57 -16.75 17.89
C ASN A 216 -6.81 -16.16 16.71
N LEU A 217 -7.21 -16.47 15.47
CA LEU A 217 -6.61 -15.89 14.27
C LEU A 217 -6.81 -14.37 14.25
N ASN A 218 -8.04 -13.88 14.46
CA ASN A 218 -8.33 -12.45 14.48
C ASN A 218 -7.51 -11.71 15.54
N LYS A 219 -7.35 -12.28 16.74
CA LYS A 219 -6.50 -11.71 17.80
C LYS A 219 -5.02 -11.65 17.42
N LEU A 220 -4.51 -12.68 16.74
CA LEU A 220 -3.12 -12.70 16.27
C LEU A 220 -2.89 -11.65 15.18
N THR A 221 -3.82 -11.53 14.23
CA THR A 221 -3.77 -10.52 13.17
C THR A 221 -3.85 -9.10 13.73
N GLU A 222 -4.80 -8.82 14.63
CA GLU A 222 -4.95 -7.51 15.27
C GLU A 222 -3.69 -7.14 16.06
N LYS A 223 -3.09 -8.09 16.78
CA LYS A 223 -1.84 -7.87 17.50
C LYS A 223 -0.70 -7.55 16.53
N ALA A 224 -0.56 -8.31 15.45
CA ALA A 224 0.47 -8.07 14.44
C ALA A 224 0.32 -6.69 13.79
N GLN A 225 -0.92 -6.28 13.48
CA GLN A 225 -1.20 -4.98 12.88
C GLN A 225 -0.90 -3.82 13.83
N LYS A 226 -1.27 -3.94 15.11
CA LYS A 226 -0.89 -2.95 16.14
C LYS A 226 0.61 -2.86 16.33
N ASP A 227 1.32 -3.99 16.34
CA ASP A 227 2.78 -4.00 16.46
C ASP A 227 3.45 -3.30 15.25
N LEU A 228 2.88 -3.41 14.04
CA LEU A 228 3.35 -2.69 12.84
C LEU A 228 3.07 -1.18 12.93
N GLU A 229 1.86 -0.79 13.32
CA GLU A 229 1.47 0.62 13.45
C GLU A 229 2.33 1.34 14.49
N ILE A 230 2.57 0.71 15.65
CA ILE A 230 3.42 1.25 16.72
C ILE A 230 4.86 1.44 16.21
N ARG A 231 5.41 0.50 15.42
CA ARG A 231 6.76 0.64 14.84
C ARG A 231 6.84 1.83 13.89
N GLY A 232 5.85 2.02 13.02
CA GLY A 232 5.79 3.16 12.10
C GLY A 232 5.72 4.51 12.82
N LEU A 233 4.79 4.63 13.78
CA LEU A 233 4.61 5.85 14.57
C LEU A 233 5.84 6.20 15.41
N PHE A 234 6.48 5.18 16.00
CA PHE A 234 7.72 5.35 16.78
C PHE A 234 8.84 5.93 15.92
N LEU A 235 9.05 5.40 14.72
CA LEU A 235 10.11 5.87 13.82
C LEU A 235 9.85 7.29 13.32
N SER A 236 8.61 7.61 12.94
CA SER A 236 8.23 8.97 12.54
C SER A 236 8.43 9.99 13.66
N THR A 237 8.01 9.65 14.89
CA THR A 237 8.14 10.54 16.06
C THR A 237 9.61 10.76 16.39
N ILE A 238 10.42 9.69 16.44
CA ILE A 238 11.85 9.79 16.71
C ILE A 238 12.56 10.64 15.66
N SER A 239 12.20 10.51 14.38
CA SER A 239 12.83 11.36 13.35
C SER A 239 12.59 12.85 13.62
N HIS A 240 11.37 13.26 13.99
CA HIS A 240 11.09 14.65 14.32
C HIS A 240 11.84 15.12 15.57
N GLU A 241 11.93 14.27 16.59
CA GLU A 241 12.63 14.55 17.84
C GLU A 241 14.17 14.61 17.66
N ILE A 242 14.74 13.87 16.71
CA ILE A 242 16.17 13.96 16.38
C ILE A 242 16.46 15.15 15.45
N ARG A 243 15.59 15.42 14.46
CA ARG A 243 15.79 16.49 13.48
C ARG A 243 15.84 17.88 14.12
N THR A 244 15.04 18.11 15.17
CA THR A 244 14.96 19.41 15.87
C THR A 244 16.27 19.85 16.53
N PRO A 245 16.91 19.07 17.43
CA PRO A 245 18.21 19.43 18.01
C PRO A 245 19.33 19.44 16.96
N LEU A 246 19.26 18.57 15.95
CA LEU A 246 20.25 18.50 14.88
C LEU A 246 20.27 19.78 14.02
N ASN A 247 19.10 20.30 13.67
CA ASN A 247 18.98 21.59 12.98
C ASN A 247 19.47 22.76 13.85
N GLY A 248 19.30 22.67 15.18
CA GLY A 248 19.87 23.64 16.11
C GLY A 248 21.40 23.63 16.12
N ILE A 249 22.03 22.44 16.09
CA ILE A 249 23.48 22.27 15.98
C ILE A 249 23.99 22.80 14.63
N LEU A 250 23.31 22.44 13.54
CA LEU A 250 23.67 22.89 12.18
C LEU A 250 23.59 24.41 12.07
N GLY A 251 22.49 25.03 12.54
CA GLY A 251 22.33 26.48 12.54
C GLY A 251 23.38 27.20 13.40
N SER A 252 23.73 26.64 14.56
CA SER A 252 24.78 27.19 15.42
C SER A 252 26.16 27.10 14.75
N ALA A 253 26.48 25.97 14.13
CA ALA A 253 27.73 25.78 13.41
C ALA A 253 27.84 26.71 12.19
N GLN A 254 26.74 26.91 11.44
CA GLN A 254 26.69 27.83 10.31
C GLN A 254 26.92 29.29 10.75
N LEU A 255 26.32 29.70 11.88
CA LEU A 255 26.51 31.03 12.45
C LEU A 255 27.95 31.27 12.88
N VAL A 256 28.61 30.28 13.47
CA VAL A 256 30.03 30.37 13.86
C VAL A 256 30.93 30.38 12.61
N LEU A 257 30.63 29.55 11.61
CA LEU A 257 31.37 29.51 10.34
C LEU A 257 31.35 30.86 9.63
N ASN A 258 30.18 31.50 9.55
CA ASN A 258 30.00 32.79 8.88
C ASN A 258 30.63 33.96 9.66
N ARG A 259 30.82 33.84 10.98
CA ARG A 259 31.39 34.89 11.84
C ARG A 259 32.87 34.72 12.16
N SER A 260 33.45 33.54 11.93
CA SER A 260 34.82 33.26 12.29
C SER A 260 35.81 33.65 11.19
N HIS A 261 36.89 34.34 11.57
CA HIS A 261 38.02 34.65 10.69
C HIS A 261 39.17 33.64 10.84
N ASP A 262 39.08 32.73 11.81
CA ASP A 262 40.10 31.71 12.08
C ASP A 262 39.91 30.47 11.20
N GLN A 263 40.94 30.12 10.43
CA GLN A 263 40.93 29.00 9.49
C GLN A 263 40.68 27.64 10.17
N HIS A 264 41.17 27.45 11.41
CA HIS A 264 40.94 26.22 12.15
C HIS A 264 39.49 26.09 12.61
N SER A 265 38.91 27.16 13.16
CA SER A 265 37.51 27.20 13.57
C SER A 265 36.55 26.97 12.39
N LYS A 266 36.88 27.48 11.19
CA LYS A 266 36.11 27.19 9.97
C LYS A 266 36.12 25.70 9.63
N ALA A 267 37.29 25.07 9.62
CA ALA A 267 37.42 23.65 9.34
C ALA A 267 36.63 22.77 10.34
N TYR A 268 36.62 23.15 11.63
CA TYR A 268 35.78 22.46 12.63
C TYR A 268 34.29 22.67 12.40
N CYS A 269 33.85 23.87 12.04
CA CYS A 269 32.44 24.13 11.74
C CYS A 269 31.97 23.38 10.49
N GLU A 270 32.76 23.36 9.42
CA GLU A 270 32.50 22.56 8.22
C GLU A 270 32.41 21.07 8.57
N ALA A 271 33.29 20.55 9.42
CA ALA A 271 33.22 19.17 9.89
C ALA A 271 31.92 18.87 10.67
N ILE A 272 31.46 19.80 11.52
CA ILE A 272 30.19 19.67 12.26
C ILE A 272 29.00 19.69 11.30
N ILE A 273 28.97 20.62 10.34
CA ILE A 273 27.90 20.75 9.34
C ILE A 273 27.82 19.46 8.51
N ASN A 274 28.93 19.01 7.94
CA ASN A 274 29.00 17.78 7.15
C ASN A 274 28.55 16.54 7.94
N SER A 275 28.89 16.48 9.24
CA SER A 275 28.47 15.39 10.12
C SER A 275 26.96 15.43 10.40
N ALA A 276 26.40 16.62 10.61
CA ALA A 276 24.97 16.80 10.86
C ALA A 276 24.12 16.51 9.60
N GLU A 277 24.57 16.93 8.42
CA GLU A 277 23.94 16.58 7.14
C GLU A 277 23.99 15.08 6.86
N SER A 278 25.13 14.43 7.15
CA SER A 278 25.28 12.98 7.04
C SER A 278 24.32 12.24 7.97
N LEU A 279 24.08 12.77 9.18
CA LEU A 279 23.15 12.20 10.13
C LEU A 279 21.69 12.38 9.70
N ASN A 280 21.32 13.53 9.12
CA ASN A 280 19.99 13.74 8.53
C ASN A 280 19.73 12.72 7.41
N LEU A 281 20.69 12.54 6.50
CA LEU A 281 20.59 11.55 5.42
C LEU A 281 20.41 10.12 5.96
N LEU A 282 21.07 9.78 7.07
CA LEU A 282 20.93 8.50 7.75
C LEU A 282 19.53 8.30 8.32
N ILE A 283 18.98 9.32 8.99
CA ILE A 283 17.64 9.30 9.57
C ILE A 283 16.60 9.14 8.46
N ASP A 284 16.72 9.91 7.38
CA ASP A 284 15.82 9.84 6.24
C ASP A 284 15.87 8.43 5.60
N LYS A 285 17.06 7.81 5.47
CA LYS A 285 17.17 6.42 5.00
C LYS A 285 16.52 5.39 5.93
N VAL A 286 16.61 5.58 7.24
CA VAL A 286 15.94 4.70 8.22
C VAL A 286 14.42 4.84 8.13
N LEU A 287 13.93 6.08 7.99
CA LEU A 287 12.52 6.35 7.77
C LEU A 287 12.02 5.76 6.46
N ASP A 288 12.71 6.00 5.36
CA ASP A 288 12.36 5.44 4.05
C ASP A 288 12.28 3.92 4.13
N TYR A 289 13.27 3.27 4.74
CA TYR A 289 13.27 1.82 4.94
C TYR A 289 12.04 1.33 5.73
N ALA A 290 11.62 2.07 6.76
CA ALA A 290 10.49 1.72 7.61
C ALA A 290 9.12 2.02 6.99
N SER A 291 9.02 3.10 6.22
CA SER A 291 7.81 3.47 5.49
C SER A 291 7.51 2.47 4.37
N LEU A 292 8.55 1.89 3.75
CA LEU A 292 8.39 0.89 2.70
C LEU A 292 7.75 -0.43 3.16
N ASP A 293 7.75 -0.74 4.47
CA ASP A 293 7.08 -1.92 5.04
C ASP A 293 5.55 -1.73 5.19
N GLN A 294 5.03 -0.53 4.98
CA GLN A 294 3.59 -0.27 4.96
C GLN A 294 3.05 -0.55 3.55
N SER A 295 2.06 -1.45 3.45
CA SER A 295 1.62 -2.09 2.20
C SER A 295 0.90 -1.19 1.20
N ASP A 296 0.57 0.05 1.56
CA ASP A 296 -0.45 0.85 0.87
C ASP A 296 0.12 2.07 0.12
N GLU A 297 1.43 2.13 -0.09
CA GLU A 297 2.05 3.24 -0.83
C GLU A 297 1.84 3.05 -2.35
N VAL A 298 0.89 3.80 -2.92
CA VAL A 298 0.57 3.79 -4.36
C VAL A 298 1.74 4.39 -5.16
N LEU A 299 2.17 3.71 -6.23
CA LEU A 299 3.20 4.21 -7.15
C LEU A 299 2.68 5.43 -7.92
N SER A 300 3.41 6.55 -7.88
CA SER A 300 3.05 7.76 -8.62
C SER A 300 3.71 7.72 -10.00
N SER A 301 3.04 7.09 -10.97
CA SER A 301 3.58 6.92 -12.32
C SER A 301 3.21 8.09 -13.24
N GLU A 302 4.17 8.53 -14.05
CA GLU A 302 4.03 9.64 -15.00
C GLU A 302 4.75 9.31 -16.32
N ASP A 303 4.39 10.01 -17.41
CA ASP A 303 5.12 9.91 -18.69
C ASP A 303 6.49 10.59 -18.58
N VAL A 304 7.55 9.84 -18.88
CA VAL A 304 8.95 10.26 -18.77
C VAL A 304 9.67 10.04 -20.09
N GLU A 305 10.34 11.09 -20.59
CA GLU A 305 11.37 10.95 -21.62
C GLU A 305 12.66 10.42 -20.99
N LEU A 306 12.82 9.09 -21.03
CA LEU A 306 13.82 8.39 -20.24
C LEU A 306 15.27 8.82 -20.56
N LYS A 307 15.57 9.14 -21.82
CA LYS A 307 16.91 9.58 -22.27
C LYS A 307 17.32 10.90 -21.61
N SER A 308 16.52 11.95 -21.83
CA SER A 308 16.70 13.28 -21.21
C SER A 308 16.74 13.20 -19.68
N TRP A 309 15.88 12.38 -19.08
CA TRP A 309 15.88 12.17 -17.64
C TRP A 309 17.17 11.50 -17.11
N LEU A 310 17.69 10.50 -17.80
CA LEU A 310 18.94 9.83 -17.45
C LEU A 310 20.17 10.73 -17.65
N ASP A 311 20.18 11.55 -18.71
CA ASP A 311 21.22 12.55 -18.94
C ASP A 311 21.29 13.53 -17.78
N ASN A 312 20.14 14.04 -17.32
CA ASN A 312 20.05 14.91 -16.14
C ASN A 312 20.55 14.23 -14.86
N LEU A 313 20.23 12.94 -14.65
CA LEU A 313 20.74 12.17 -13.51
C LEU A 313 22.27 12.04 -13.59
N CYS A 314 22.81 11.76 -14.78
CA CYS A 314 24.25 11.62 -14.97
C CYS A 314 24.98 12.95 -14.76
N LEU A 315 24.40 14.06 -15.23
CA LEU A 315 24.94 15.41 -15.01
C LEU A 315 25.06 15.74 -13.52
N LEU A 316 24.06 15.36 -12.72
CA LEU A 316 24.08 15.54 -11.26
C LEU A 316 25.20 14.76 -10.56
N MET A 317 25.54 13.57 -11.05
CA MET A 317 26.54 12.68 -10.43
C MET A 317 27.96 12.92 -10.95
N SER A 318 28.11 13.60 -12.10
CA SER A 318 29.40 13.84 -12.76
C SER A 318 30.45 14.55 -11.88
N PRO A 319 30.12 15.58 -11.07
CA PRO A 319 31.11 16.24 -10.20
C PRO A 319 31.77 15.29 -9.19
N LEU A 320 31.03 14.32 -8.66
CA LEU A 320 31.53 13.32 -7.70
C LEU A 320 32.53 12.38 -8.37
N ALA A 321 32.29 12.01 -9.64
CA ALA A 321 33.21 11.21 -10.44
C ALA A 321 34.46 12.00 -10.84
N GLU A 322 34.30 13.27 -11.27
CA GLU A 322 35.39 14.18 -11.64
C GLU A 322 36.34 14.46 -10.47
N GLN A 323 35.81 14.67 -9.27
CA GLN A 323 36.63 14.86 -8.05
C GLN A 323 37.58 13.67 -7.82
N LYS A 324 37.14 12.46 -8.18
CA LYS A 324 37.95 11.24 -8.12
C LYS A 324 38.70 10.90 -9.41
N LYS A 325 38.57 11.73 -10.46
CA LYS A 325 39.15 11.51 -11.80
C LYS A 325 38.70 10.19 -12.44
N LEU A 326 37.44 9.81 -12.22
CA LEU A 326 36.82 8.64 -12.82
C LEU A 326 36.19 9.00 -14.18
N THR A 327 36.20 8.06 -15.12
CA THR A 327 35.44 8.18 -16.36
C THR A 327 34.01 7.72 -16.11
N PHE A 328 33.03 8.62 -16.21
CA PHE A 328 31.61 8.30 -16.02
C PHE A 328 30.84 8.48 -17.34
N THR A 329 30.17 7.43 -17.82
CA THR A 329 29.49 7.43 -19.11
C THR A 329 28.12 6.76 -19.06
N LEU A 330 27.15 7.35 -19.76
CA LEU A 330 25.85 6.74 -20.05
C LEU A 330 25.91 5.98 -21.38
N LEU A 331 25.45 4.74 -21.37
CA LEU A 331 25.24 3.90 -22.55
C LEU A 331 23.74 3.63 -22.66
N TYR A 332 23.11 4.18 -23.69
CA TYR A 332 21.67 4.13 -23.89
C TYR A 332 21.35 3.39 -25.20
N ASP A 333 20.70 2.23 -25.08
CA ASP A 333 20.34 1.34 -26.18
C ASP A 333 18.83 1.03 -26.15
N LEU A 334 18.04 2.07 -26.39
CA LEU A 334 16.58 2.03 -26.50
C LEU A 334 16.15 2.84 -27.74
N PRO A 335 14.97 2.55 -28.33
CA PRO A 335 14.47 3.29 -29.48
C PRO A 335 14.37 4.80 -29.19
N ASP A 336 14.85 5.62 -30.12
CA ASP A 336 14.66 7.07 -30.06
C ASP A 336 13.16 7.41 -30.18
N GLN A 337 12.68 8.44 -29.48
CA GLN A 337 11.26 8.89 -29.46
C GLN A 337 10.26 7.97 -28.74
N VAL A 338 10.66 7.30 -27.66
CA VAL A 338 9.73 6.55 -26.80
C VAL A 338 9.71 7.15 -25.39
N CYS A 339 8.53 7.56 -24.94
CA CYS A 339 8.27 7.90 -23.54
C CYS A 339 7.85 6.65 -22.77
N TYR A 340 8.13 6.63 -21.48
CA TYR A 340 7.76 5.51 -20.61
C TYR A 340 6.93 6.02 -19.44
N TYR A 341 5.85 5.30 -19.13
CA TYR A 341 4.99 5.60 -17.99
C TYR A 341 5.51 4.91 -16.74
N CYS A 342 6.15 5.64 -15.83
CA CYS A 342 6.83 5.05 -14.68
C CYS A 342 6.94 6.01 -13.49
N ASP A 343 7.23 5.46 -12.30
CA ASP A 343 7.53 6.27 -11.11
C ASP A 343 8.98 6.76 -11.15
N GLN A 344 9.14 7.96 -11.70
CA GLN A 344 10.43 8.62 -11.84
C GLN A 344 11.16 8.79 -10.50
N GLN A 345 10.44 9.04 -9.40
CA GLN A 345 11.06 9.34 -8.11
C GLN A 345 11.70 8.09 -7.50
N LYS A 346 10.99 6.96 -7.52
CA LYS A 346 11.51 5.68 -7.02
C LYS A 346 12.66 5.17 -7.89
N LEU A 347 12.55 5.29 -9.22
CA LEU A 347 13.63 4.92 -10.14
C LEU A 347 14.87 5.82 -9.94
N ARG A 348 14.69 7.12 -9.72
CA ARG A 348 15.76 8.06 -9.37
C ARG A 348 16.49 7.61 -8.10
N GLN A 349 15.74 7.25 -7.07
CA GLN A 349 16.31 6.82 -5.79
C GLN A 349 17.15 5.56 -5.92
N ILE A 350 16.68 4.57 -6.70
CA ILE A 350 17.43 3.35 -7.02
C ILE A 350 18.74 3.70 -7.74
N LEU A 351 18.67 4.45 -8.84
CA LEU A 351 19.83 4.75 -9.67
C LEU A 351 20.86 5.63 -8.94
N LEU A 352 20.43 6.65 -8.20
CA LEU A 352 21.35 7.49 -7.41
C LEU A 352 22.10 6.67 -6.35
N ASN A 353 21.43 5.69 -5.72
CA ASN A 353 22.08 4.83 -4.74
C ASN A 353 23.10 3.88 -5.40
N LEU A 354 22.76 3.26 -6.52
CA LEU A 354 23.66 2.36 -7.24
C LEU A 354 24.87 3.11 -7.84
N VAL A 355 24.63 4.20 -8.58
CA VAL A 355 25.70 5.05 -9.17
C VAL A 355 26.55 5.69 -8.07
N GLY A 356 25.92 6.17 -7.00
CA GLY A 356 26.63 6.71 -5.84
C GLY A 356 27.56 5.69 -5.19
N ASN A 357 27.12 4.44 -5.05
CA ASN A 357 27.97 3.35 -4.54
C ASN A 357 29.13 3.05 -5.51
N ALA A 358 28.87 2.94 -6.81
CA ALA A 358 29.90 2.71 -7.82
C ALA A 358 31.02 3.77 -7.78
N ILE A 359 30.66 5.06 -7.75
CA ILE A 359 31.62 6.18 -7.64
C ILE A 359 32.34 6.16 -6.28
N LYS A 360 31.63 5.83 -5.21
CA LYS A 360 32.20 5.78 -3.85
C LYS A 360 33.28 4.70 -3.72
N PHE A 361 33.02 3.50 -4.24
CA PHE A 361 33.93 2.36 -4.08
C PHE A 361 35.04 2.31 -5.11
N THR A 362 34.86 2.93 -6.28
CA THR A 362 35.91 3.06 -7.31
C THR A 362 36.82 4.24 -7.00
N ASP A 363 38.13 4.03 -6.98
CA ASP A 363 39.12 5.11 -6.78
C ASP A 363 39.80 5.53 -8.07
N LYS A 364 39.95 4.62 -9.03
CA LYS A 364 40.51 4.86 -10.36
C LYS A 364 39.80 3.97 -11.37
N GLY A 365 39.62 4.48 -12.60
CA GLY A 365 39.00 3.74 -13.69
C GLY A 365 37.69 4.37 -14.14
N GLU A 366 36.67 3.53 -14.35
CA GLU A 366 35.42 3.93 -14.99
C GLU A 366 34.19 3.42 -14.24
N VAL A 367 33.10 4.19 -14.39
CA VAL A 367 31.74 3.83 -13.96
C VAL A 367 30.83 4.02 -15.17
N LYS A 368 29.98 3.04 -15.45
CA LYS A 368 29.08 3.05 -16.61
C LYS A 368 27.65 2.81 -16.14
N LEU A 369 26.74 3.70 -16.54
CA LEU A 369 25.31 3.44 -16.46
C LEU A 369 24.87 2.93 -17.84
N ARG A 370 24.39 1.69 -17.90
CA ARG A 370 23.92 1.06 -19.13
C ARG A 370 22.41 0.82 -19.06
N VAL A 371 21.72 1.15 -20.13
CA VAL A 371 20.28 0.90 -20.30
C VAL A 371 20.08 0.16 -21.61
N GLU A 372 19.58 -1.08 -21.53
CA GLU A 372 19.43 -2.00 -22.66
C GLU A 372 17.98 -2.48 -22.79
N LEU A 373 17.47 -2.56 -24.02
CA LEU A 373 16.19 -3.20 -24.32
C LEU A 373 16.35 -4.74 -24.33
N LEU A 374 15.62 -5.45 -23.46
CA LEU A 374 15.62 -6.92 -23.45
C LEU A 374 14.49 -7.50 -24.31
N GLU A 375 13.29 -6.93 -24.19
CA GLU A 375 12.11 -7.39 -24.91
C GLU A 375 11.25 -6.20 -25.32
N GLU A 376 10.86 -6.17 -26.60
CA GLU A 376 9.99 -5.17 -27.19
C GLU A 376 8.59 -5.77 -27.35
N ALA A 377 7.60 -5.22 -26.64
CA ALA A 377 6.19 -5.54 -26.84
C ALA A 377 5.39 -4.27 -27.12
N ASN A 378 4.28 -4.40 -27.86
CA ASN A 378 3.49 -3.26 -28.38
C ASN A 378 3.03 -2.22 -27.34
N MET A 379 2.96 -2.58 -26.05
CA MET A 379 2.43 -1.71 -24.98
C MET A 379 3.42 -1.53 -23.82
N SER A 380 4.54 -2.26 -23.80
CA SER A 380 5.51 -2.23 -22.70
C SER A 380 6.84 -2.83 -23.14
N HIS A 381 7.94 -2.25 -22.70
CA HIS A 381 9.28 -2.77 -22.93
C HIS A 381 9.86 -3.33 -21.64
N ILE A 382 10.57 -4.45 -21.73
CA ILE A 382 11.41 -4.91 -20.62
C ILE A 382 12.78 -4.29 -20.81
N VAL A 383 13.15 -3.41 -19.87
CA VAL A 383 14.38 -2.63 -19.93
C VAL A 383 15.30 -3.03 -18.78
N ARG A 384 16.56 -3.34 -19.11
CA ARG A 384 17.62 -3.64 -18.16
C ARG A 384 18.42 -2.39 -17.85
N PHE A 385 18.46 -2.02 -16.58
CA PHE A 385 19.38 -1.01 -16.06
C PHE A 385 20.57 -1.71 -15.41
N SER A 386 21.79 -1.30 -15.76
CA SER A 386 23.02 -1.86 -15.19
C SER A 386 23.99 -0.74 -14.80
N VAL A 387 24.46 -0.74 -13.55
CA VAL A 387 25.55 0.12 -13.09
C VAL A 387 26.80 -0.74 -12.95
N VAL A 388 27.80 -0.47 -13.79
CA VAL A 388 29.06 -1.21 -13.85
C VAL A 388 30.20 -0.33 -13.36
N ASP A 389 31.01 -0.84 -12.45
CA ASP A 389 32.17 -0.16 -11.89
C ASP A 389 33.43 -1.00 -12.04
N SER A 390 34.58 -0.34 -12.25
CA SER A 390 35.90 -0.98 -12.28
C SER A 390 36.58 -0.98 -10.90
N GLY A 391 35.81 -1.03 -9.82
CA GLY A 391 36.27 -0.92 -8.44
C GLY A 391 36.92 -2.21 -7.92
N PRO A 392 37.06 -2.34 -6.59
CA PRO A 392 37.78 -3.46 -5.96
C PRO A 392 37.06 -4.82 -6.08
N GLY A 393 35.80 -4.84 -6.54
CA GLY A 393 34.97 -6.05 -6.51
C GLY A 393 34.52 -6.44 -5.10
N ILE A 394 33.72 -7.51 -5.03
CA ILE A 394 33.07 -8.02 -3.82
C ILE A 394 33.37 -9.52 -3.71
N GLU A 395 33.58 -10.00 -2.48
CA GLU A 395 33.75 -11.43 -2.19
C GLU A 395 32.43 -12.20 -2.40
N GLU A 396 32.50 -13.39 -3.01
CA GLU A 396 31.32 -14.19 -3.36
C GLU A 396 30.43 -14.52 -2.13
N GLU A 397 31.04 -14.77 -0.98
CA GLU A 397 30.33 -15.06 0.28
C GLU A 397 29.52 -13.87 0.85
N ASP A 398 29.84 -12.65 0.41
CA ASP A 398 29.19 -11.42 0.85
C ASP A 398 28.01 -11.02 -0.05
N ILE A 399 27.99 -11.44 -1.33
CA ILE A 399 27.02 -10.97 -2.34
C ILE A 399 25.57 -11.18 -1.89
N ASP A 400 25.24 -12.40 -1.46
CA ASP A 400 23.87 -12.77 -1.05
C ASP A 400 23.36 -11.98 0.17
N LYS A 401 24.28 -11.46 0.99
CA LYS A 401 23.95 -10.76 2.23
C LYS A 401 23.89 -9.24 2.05
N LEU A 402 24.36 -8.69 0.93
CA LEU A 402 24.43 -7.24 0.73
C LEU A 402 23.09 -6.53 0.64
N THR A 403 22.02 -7.27 0.32
CA THR A 403 20.65 -6.76 0.32
C THR A 403 19.98 -6.83 1.70
N GLU A 404 20.62 -7.47 2.69
CA GLU A 404 20.13 -7.48 4.06
C GLU A 404 20.41 -6.13 4.77
N PRO A 405 19.48 -5.64 5.62
CA PRO A 405 19.64 -4.37 6.29
C PRO A 405 20.83 -4.38 7.25
N TYR A 406 21.61 -3.29 7.25
CA TYR A 406 22.79 -3.06 8.09
C TYR A 406 23.99 -3.96 7.79
N VAL A 407 23.94 -4.77 6.74
CA VAL A 407 25.08 -5.60 6.30
C VAL A 407 26.03 -4.76 5.43
N GLN A 408 27.34 -4.96 5.63
CA GLN A 408 28.40 -4.25 4.91
C GLN A 408 29.55 -5.19 4.57
N SER A 409 30.01 -5.14 3.33
CA SER A 409 31.27 -5.80 2.92
C SER A 409 32.48 -5.17 3.60
N ASN A 410 33.63 -5.84 3.53
CA ASN A 410 34.90 -5.30 4.04
C ASN A 410 35.30 -3.96 3.37
N ALA A 411 34.98 -3.77 2.08
CA ALA A 411 35.13 -2.50 1.39
C ALA A 411 34.17 -1.41 1.93
N GLY A 412 32.94 -1.79 2.32
CA GLY A 412 31.96 -0.91 2.95
C GLY A 412 32.41 -0.36 4.31
N LYS A 413 33.06 -1.21 5.13
CA LYS A 413 33.55 -0.82 6.47
C LYS A 413 34.68 0.21 6.44
N THR A 414 35.50 0.20 5.39
CA THR A 414 36.66 1.11 5.25
C THR A 414 36.30 2.44 4.62
N LYS A 415 35.33 2.49 3.69
CA LYS A 415 34.86 3.73 3.04
C LYS A 415 33.62 4.35 3.68
N GLY A 416 33.16 3.79 4.80
CA GLY A 416 31.95 4.18 5.50
C GLY A 416 30.69 3.78 4.72
N GLY A 417 29.60 3.54 5.42
CA GLY A 417 28.34 3.12 4.81
C GLY A 417 27.30 2.91 5.89
N THR A 418 26.03 2.93 5.52
CA THR A 418 24.93 2.71 6.48
C THR A 418 24.45 1.26 6.44
N GLY A 419 24.80 0.51 5.38
CA GLY A 419 24.27 -0.83 5.10
C GLY A 419 22.78 -0.84 4.72
N LEU A 420 22.15 0.34 4.55
CA LEU A 420 20.72 0.45 4.22
C LEU A 420 20.47 0.69 2.73
N GLY A 421 21.43 1.24 2.00
CA GLY A 421 21.23 1.64 0.60
C GLY A 421 20.75 0.48 -0.28
N LEU A 422 21.50 -0.61 -0.34
CA LEU A 422 21.14 -1.78 -1.16
C LEU A 422 19.87 -2.48 -0.65
N ALA A 423 19.63 -2.50 0.67
CA ALA A 423 18.39 -3.03 1.23
C ALA A 423 17.16 -2.21 0.81
N ILE A 424 17.27 -0.88 0.78
CA ILE A 424 16.22 0.02 0.25
C ILE A 424 16.03 -0.23 -1.25
N THR A 425 17.11 -0.29 -2.03
CA THR A 425 17.04 -0.59 -3.47
C THR A 425 16.35 -1.92 -3.76
N ALA A 426 16.70 -3.00 -3.06
CA ALA A 426 16.09 -4.32 -3.24
C ALA A 426 14.58 -4.29 -2.92
N ARG A 427 14.17 -3.58 -1.87
CA ARG A 427 12.75 -3.40 -1.50
C ARG A 427 11.98 -2.58 -2.53
N LEU A 428 12.55 -1.46 -3.00
CA LEU A 428 11.96 -0.63 -4.04
C LEU A 428 11.77 -1.43 -5.35
N LEU A 429 12.78 -2.20 -5.75
CA LEU A 429 12.69 -3.08 -6.91
C LEU A 429 11.60 -4.14 -6.72
N SER A 430 11.49 -4.74 -5.53
CA SER A 430 10.40 -5.69 -5.25
C SER A 430 9.01 -5.06 -5.38
N LYS A 431 8.83 -3.78 -5.02
CA LYS A 431 7.57 -3.04 -5.24
C LYS A 431 7.31 -2.77 -6.73
N LEU A 432 8.36 -2.61 -7.54
CA LEU A 432 8.29 -2.48 -8.99
C LEU A 432 8.18 -3.84 -9.72
N GLY A 433 8.06 -4.95 -8.99
CA GLY A 433 8.02 -6.30 -9.58
C GLY A 433 9.35 -6.79 -10.15
N SER A 434 10.47 -6.20 -9.71
CA SER A 434 11.84 -6.45 -10.17
C SER A 434 12.73 -6.97 -9.04
N GLN A 435 13.93 -7.45 -9.38
CA GLN A 435 14.95 -7.92 -8.44
C GLN A 435 16.32 -7.35 -8.81
N LEU A 436 17.15 -7.12 -7.77
CA LEU A 436 18.53 -6.67 -7.96
C LEU A 436 19.44 -7.88 -8.19
N GLU A 437 20.09 -7.92 -9.35
CA GLU A 437 21.16 -8.85 -9.69
C GLU A 437 22.52 -8.21 -9.42
N ILE A 438 23.42 -8.95 -8.77
CA ILE A 438 24.77 -8.48 -8.43
C ILE A 438 25.77 -9.48 -8.99
N ILE A 439 26.65 -9.04 -9.88
CA ILE A 439 27.75 -9.83 -10.42
C ILE A 439 29.04 -9.08 -10.10
N SER A 440 29.97 -9.70 -9.40
CA SER A 440 31.20 -9.04 -8.97
C SER A 440 32.37 -10.02 -8.91
N GLU A 441 33.57 -9.54 -9.22
CA GLU A 441 34.81 -10.30 -9.08
C GLU A 441 35.90 -9.41 -8.45
N LEU A 442 36.59 -9.94 -7.44
CA LEU A 442 37.66 -9.23 -6.74
C LEU A 442 38.74 -8.72 -7.71
N GLY A 443 39.01 -7.41 -7.62
CA GLY A 443 39.99 -6.69 -8.43
C GLY A 443 39.58 -6.40 -9.86
N LYS A 444 38.41 -6.86 -10.33
CA LYS A 444 37.89 -6.55 -11.67
C LYS A 444 36.73 -5.56 -11.67
N GLY A 445 35.96 -5.49 -10.57
CA GLY A 445 34.83 -4.58 -10.44
C GLY A 445 33.51 -5.28 -10.15
N SER A 446 32.41 -4.54 -10.25
CA SER A 446 31.06 -5.05 -9.99
C SER A 446 30.05 -4.53 -11.01
N SER A 447 28.98 -5.29 -11.18
CA SER A 447 27.81 -4.95 -11.99
C SER A 447 26.57 -5.17 -11.14
N PHE A 448 25.78 -4.10 -10.99
CA PHE A 448 24.48 -4.13 -10.32
C PHE A 448 23.41 -3.90 -11.37
N SER A 449 22.56 -4.89 -11.64
CA SER A 449 21.55 -4.84 -12.69
C SER A 449 20.15 -5.16 -12.19
N PHE A 450 19.13 -4.64 -12.87
CA PHE A 450 17.73 -4.98 -12.59
C PHE A 450 16.88 -4.73 -13.85
N ASP A 451 15.78 -5.47 -13.96
CA ASP A 451 14.90 -5.45 -15.13
C ASP A 451 13.53 -4.88 -14.77
N VAL A 452 13.06 -3.87 -15.48
CA VAL A 452 11.75 -3.26 -15.23
C VAL A 452 10.91 -3.34 -16.49
N SER A 453 9.64 -3.72 -16.31
CA SER A 453 8.62 -3.57 -17.35
C SER A 453 8.15 -2.12 -17.37
N LEU A 454 8.53 -1.37 -18.41
CA LEU A 454 8.15 0.02 -18.62
C LEU A 454 7.06 0.10 -19.70
N PRO A 455 5.81 0.42 -19.33
CA PRO A 455 4.76 0.72 -20.30
C PRO A 455 5.16 1.90 -21.18
N VAL A 456 4.82 1.82 -22.48
CA VAL A 456 5.05 2.93 -23.42
C VAL A 456 4.05 4.05 -23.12
N GLY A 457 4.56 5.26 -22.92
CA GLY A 457 3.81 6.48 -22.63
C GLY A 457 3.51 7.33 -23.86
N GLU A 458 2.72 8.40 -23.69
CA GLU A 458 2.32 9.31 -24.78
C GLU A 458 3.32 10.48 -24.90
N LEU A 459 4.12 10.54 -25.99
CA LEU A 459 5.15 11.56 -26.21
C LEU A 459 4.56 13.00 -26.29
N SER A 460 3.34 13.11 -26.82
CA SER A 460 2.58 14.37 -26.90
C SER A 460 2.29 14.98 -25.52
N LEU A 461 2.25 14.20 -24.45
CA LEU A 461 2.06 14.71 -23.08
C LEU A 461 3.36 15.27 -22.48
N VAL A 462 4.52 14.80 -22.94
CA VAL A 462 5.83 15.35 -22.53
C VAL A 462 6.12 16.66 -23.29
N GLU A 463 5.83 16.72 -24.58
CA GLU A 463 5.96 17.96 -25.37
C GLU A 463 4.99 19.06 -24.88
N GLN A 464 3.78 18.70 -24.43
CA GLN A 464 2.85 19.64 -23.79
C GLN A 464 3.36 20.21 -22.45
N ARG A 465 4.27 19.52 -21.75
CA ARG A 465 4.91 20.06 -20.53
C ARG A 465 6.00 21.10 -20.83
N HIS A 466 6.64 21.02 -22.00
CA HIS A 466 7.54 22.07 -22.50
C HIS A 466 6.79 23.27 -23.07
N HIS A 467 5.49 23.15 -23.31
CA HIS A 467 4.59 24.23 -23.72
C HIS A 467 3.42 24.37 -22.74
N ASN A 468 3.72 24.63 -21.46
CA ASN A 468 2.70 25.21 -20.59
C ASN A 468 2.53 26.69 -21.01
N PRO A 469 1.36 27.15 -21.49
CA PRO A 469 1.12 28.55 -21.87
C PRO A 469 1.24 29.55 -20.69
N GLU A 470 1.65 29.08 -19.50
CA GLU A 470 1.84 29.84 -18.28
C GLU A 470 3.27 30.40 -18.10
N TYR A 471 4.27 29.85 -18.81
CA TYR A 471 5.67 30.25 -18.69
C TYR A 471 6.21 30.81 -20.02
N PRO A 472 6.85 32.00 -20.02
CA PRO A 472 7.43 32.58 -21.23
C PRO A 472 8.67 31.78 -21.66
N THR A 473 8.83 31.55 -22.96
CA THR A 473 10.01 30.89 -23.57
C THR A 473 10.83 31.90 -24.39
N GLY A 474 12.07 31.57 -24.75
CA GLY A 474 12.85 32.35 -25.73
C GLY A 474 13.44 33.69 -25.24
N LEU A 475 13.26 34.05 -23.96
CA LEU A 475 13.76 35.30 -23.37
C LEU A 475 15.28 35.44 -23.41
N SER A 476 15.77 36.68 -23.50
CA SER A 476 17.19 37.04 -23.36
C SER A 476 17.53 37.29 -21.89
N VAL A 477 18.31 36.39 -21.29
CA VAL A 477 18.62 36.39 -19.86
C VAL A 477 20.09 36.73 -19.63
N LEU A 478 20.36 37.65 -18.69
CA LEU A 478 21.71 37.82 -18.14
C LEU A 478 21.80 37.01 -16.84
N LEU A 479 22.72 36.03 -16.79
CA LEU A 479 23.03 35.25 -15.61
C LEU A 479 24.37 35.71 -15.02
N VAL A 480 24.34 36.25 -13.81
CA VAL A 480 25.52 36.72 -13.07
C VAL A 480 25.81 35.73 -11.94
N GLU A 481 26.84 34.90 -12.08
CA GLU A 481 27.18 33.83 -11.14
C GLU A 481 28.67 33.42 -11.28
N ASP A 482 29.40 33.39 -10.17
CA ASP A 482 30.83 33.10 -10.13
C ASP A 482 31.15 31.59 -10.12
N LEU A 483 30.27 30.75 -9.58
CA LEU A 483 30.47 29.30 -9.49
C LEU A 483 30.04 28.55 -10.77
N ASP A 484 30.99 27.84 -11.38
CA ASP A 484 30.82 27.03 -12.59
C ASP A 484 29.64 26.06 -12.55
N LEU A 485 29.43 25.40 -11.40
CA LEU A 485 28.36 24.41 -11.24
C LEU A 485 26.98 25.07 -11.24
N ASN A 486 26.81 26.17 -10.51
CA ASN A 486 25.56 26.91 -10.45
C ASN A 486 25.19 27.46 -11.83
N ARG A 487 26.19 27.93 -12.60
CA ARG A 487 25.99 28.35 -13.99
C ARG A 487 25.49 27.22 -14.86
N LYS A 488 26.16 26.05 -14.84
CA LYS A 488 25.74 24.89 -15.64
C LYS A 488 24.31 24.47 -15.32
N ILE A 489 23.94 24.40 -14.04
CA ILE A 489 22.59 24.03 -13.62
C ILE A 489 21.55 25.07 -14.07
N ALA A 490 21.84 26.36 -13.88
CA ALA A 490 20.93 27.43 -14.30
C ALA A 490 20.75 27.47 -15.82
N ILE A 491 21.84 27.25 -16.58
CA ILE A 491 21.80 27.14 -18.05
C ILE A 491 20.92 25.97 -18.46
N GLU A 492 21.11 24.80 -17.86
CA GLU A 492 20.35 23.59 -18.21
C GLU A 492 18.85 23.78 -17.96
N PHE A 493 18.48 24.36 -16.82
CA PHE A 493 17.09 24.63 -16.49
C PHE A 493 16.43 25.63 -17.43
N MET A 494 17.18 26.62 -17.91
CA MET A 494 16.69 27.65 -18.84
C MET A 494 16.78 27.22 -20.32
N ALA A 495 17.64 26.23 -20.65
CA ALA A 495 17.75 25.68 -21.99
C ALA A 495 16.47 24.94 -22.39
N ALA A 496 15.80 24.29 -21.44
CA ALA A 496 14.52 23.63 -21.63
C ALA A 496 13.36 24.57 -22.05
N ASP A 497 13.53 25.90 -21.87
CA ASP A 497 12.58 26.95 -22.24
C ASP A 497 13.13 27.87 -23.37
N GLU A 498 14.18 27.41 -24.06
CA GLU A 498 14.84 28.09 -25.20
C GLU A 498 15.38 29.50 -24.91
N HIS A 499 15.68 29.81 -23.64
CA HIS A 499 16.22 31.12 -23.26
C HIS A 499 17.63 31.37 -23.81
N LYS A 500 17.89 32.61 -24.24
CA LYS A 500 19.21 33.06 -24.71
C LYS A 500 19.99 33.64 -23.54
N ILE A 501 21.00 32.93 -23.07
CA ILE A 501 21.72 33.27 -21.84
C ILE A 501 23.04 33.95 -22.17
N LYS A 502 23.29 35.12 -21.58
CA LYS A 502 24.61 35.76 -21.52
C LYS A 502 25.15 35.61 -20.09
N LEU A 503 26.43 35.25 -19.96
CA LEU A 503 27.07 35.01 -18.67
C LEU A 503 27.89 36.22 -18.24
N ALA A 504 27.82 36.55 -16.95
CA ALA A 504 28.76 37.40 -16.24
C ALA A 504 29.31 36.63 -15.03
N TYR A 505 30.60 36.76 -14.76
CA TYR A 505 31.30 35.99 -13.73
C TYR A 505 31.53 36.79 -12.44
N ASP A 506 31.37 38.11 -12.53
CA ASP A 506 31.65 39.08 -11.48
C ASP A 506 30.76 40.32 -11.69
N GLY A 507 30.68 41.21 -10.70
CA GLY A 507 29.86 42.41 -10.75
C GLY A 507 30.33 43.41 -11.79
N THR A 508 31.64 43.47 -12.05
CA THR A 508 32.23 44.34 -13.08
C THR A 508 31.75 43.95 -14.49
N SER A 509 31.87 42.68 -14.87
CA SER A 509 31.38 42.13 -16.15
C SER A 509 29.86 42.22 -16.27
N ALA A 510 29.13 42.07 -15.17
CA ALA A 510 27.68 42.29 -15.15
C ALA A 510 27.32 43.73 -15.53
N ILE A 511 28.00 44.73 -14.94
CA ILE A 511 27.77 46.15 -15.25
C ILE A 511 28.14 46.47 -16.71
N GLU A 512 29.23 45.92 -17.24
CA GLU A 512 29.61 46.10 -18.64
C GLU A 512 28.56 45.53 -19.59
N HIS A 513 28.10 44.29 -19.35
CA HIS A 513 27.05 43.68 -20.16
C HIS A 513 25.72 44.44 -20.09
N LEU A 514 25.36 45.00 -18.93
CA LEU A 514 24.16 45.81 -18.77
C LEU A 514 24.22 47.18 -19.48
N LYS A 515 25.43 47.70 -19.78
CA LYS A 515 25.62 48.89 -20.63
C LYS A 515 25.52 48.55 -22.11
N GLU A 516 26.03 47.40 -22.51
CA GLU A 516 26.19 47.03 -23.91
C GLU A 516 24.93 46.38 -24.51
N TYR A 517 24.24 45.51 -23.76
CA TYR A 517 23.13 44.68 -24.24
C TYR A 517 21.80 45.03 -23.54
N VAL A 518 20.68 44.57 -24.11
CA VAL A 518 19.34 44.63 -23.48
C VAL A 518 18.89 43.22 -23.19
N PHE A 519 18.37 43.00 -21.99
CA PHE A 519 17.87 41.71 -21.50
C PHE A 519 16.41 41.83 -21.07
N ASP A 520 15.69 40.72 -21.14
CA ASP A 520 14.31 40.58 -20.69
C ASP A 520 14.22 40.27 -19.19
N VAL A 521 15.27 39.67 -18.61
CA VAL A 521 15.42 39.43 -17.18
C VAL A 521 16.90 39.29 -16.80
N VAL A 522 17.27 39.72 -15.59
CA VAL A 522 18.61 39.55 -15.02
C VAL A 522 18.51 38.67 -13.77
N LEU A 523 19.25 37.56 -13.76
CA LEU A 523 19.50 36.73 -12.58
C LEU A 523 20.82 37.18 -11.96
N LEU A 524 20.76 37.81 -10.79
CA LEU A 524 21.93 38.41 -10.13
C LEU A 524 22.26 37.68 -8.84
N ASP A 525 23.42 37.01 -8.79
CA ASP A 525 23.94 36.51 -7.52
C ASP A 525 24.21 37.67 -6.55
N MET A 526 23.78 37.49 -5.31
CA MET A 526 23.98 38.49 -4.25
C MET A 526 25.39 38.47 -3.69
N ASN A 527 26.15 37.38 -3.89
CA ASN A 527 27.51 37.20 -3.39
C ASN A 527 28.48 36.98 -4.56
N LEU A 528 29.00 38.06 -5.17
CA LEU A 528 30.03 37.98 -6.21
C LEU A 528 31.42 38.25 -5.61
N PRO A 529 32.51 37.79 -6.26
CA PRO A 529 33.87 37.93 -5.73
C PRO A 529 34.38 39.37 -5.62
N ASP A 530 33.87 40.30 -6.44
CA ASP A 530 34.29 41.71 -6.51
C ASP A 530 33.26 42.69 -5.93
N PHE A 531 31.97 42.41 -6.09
CA PHE A 531 30.85 43.21 -5.60
C PHE A 531 29.80 42.35 -4.90
N THR A 532 29.11 42.90 -3.92
CA THR A 532 27.80 42.36 -3.51
C THR A 532 26.74 42.70 -4.56
N GLY A 533 25.70 41.88 -4.71
CA GLY A 533 24.60 42.17 -5.64
C GLY A 533 23.90 43.50 -5.34
N GLN A 534 23.88 43.93 -4.06
CA GLN A 534 23.39 45.25 -3.67
C GLN A 534 24.27 46.39 -4.22
N GLU A 535 25.60 46.22 -4.19
CA GLU A 535 26.54 47.19 -4.74
C GLU A 535 26.39 47.30 -6.25
N VAL A 536 26.19 46.19 -6.97
CA VAL A 536 25.89 46.20 -8.41
C VAL A 536 24.63 47.03 -8.69
N LEU A 537 23.53 46.82 -7.97
CA LEU A 537 22.29 47.56 -8.14
C LEU A 537 22.43 49.06 -7.82
N ARG A 538 23.15 49.41 -6.74
CA ARG A 538 23.44 50.82 -6.39
C ARG A 538 24.31 51.48 -7.46
N HIS A 539 25.28 50.75 -8.01
CA HIS A 539 26.11 51.26 -9.10
C HIS A 539 25.26 51.57 -10.33
N LEU A 540 24.37 50.66 -10.72
CA LEU A 540 23.46 50.81 -11.86
C LEU A 540 22.54 52.03 -11.74
N GLN A 541 22.17 52.46 -10.51
CA GLN A 541 21.39 53.69 -10.30
C GLN A 541 22.17 54.98 -10.62
N THR A 542 23.50 54.94 -10.58
CA THR A 542 24.36 56.13 -10.75
C THR A 542 24.99 56.22 -12.15
N ILE A 543 24.82 55.20 -12.98
CA ILE A 543 25.38 55.12 -14.34
C ILE A 543 24.27 55.02 -15.40
N GLU A 544 24.58 55.39 -16.63
CA GLU A 544 23.68 55.14 -17.76
C GLU A 544 23.86 53.72 -18.29
N HIS A 545 22.76 52.97 -18.40
CA HIS A 545 22.72 51.59 -18.89
C HIS A 545 21.41 51.35 -19.66
N LYS A 546 21.36 50.31 -20.51
CA LYS A 546 20.22 50.06 -21.41
C LYS A 546 19.04 49.35 -20.74
N ASN A 547 19.26 48.76 -19.56
CA ASN A 547 18.34 47.84 -18.88
C ASN A 547 17.50 48.49 -17.76
N LYS A 548 17.03 49.73 -17.93
CA LYS A 548 16.30 50.47 -16.87
C LYS A 548 14.93 49.89 -16.51
N ARG A 549 14.34 49.08 -17.41
CA ARG A 549 13.01 48.45 -17.23
C ARG A 549 13.09 46.93 -17.07
N THR A 550 14.28 46.37 -17.15
CA THR A 550 14.50 44.93 -17.04
C THR A 550 14.35 44.52 -15.58
N PRO A 551 13.52 43.50 -15.27
CA PRO A 551 13.41 42.98 -13.91
C PRO A 551 14.70 42.29 -13.47
N PHE A 552 15.15 42.59 -12.26
CA PHE A 552 16.24 41.88 -11.59
C PHE A 552 15.66 40.87 -10.61
N LEU A 553 16.12 39.63 -10.67
CA LEU A 553 15.80 38.58 -9.70
C LEU A 553 17.06 38.29 -8.90
N ALA A 554 16.96 38.35 -7.58
CA ALA A 554 18.07 38.00 -6.70
C ALA A 554 18.29 36.49 -6.70
N PHE A 555 19.55 36.09 -6.73
CA PHE A 555 19.94 34.70 -6.71
C PHE A 555 20.81 34.46 -5.48
N THR A 556 20.31 33.76 -4.45
CA THR A 556 20.96 33.73 -3.13
C THR A 556 20.72 32.43 -2.35
N ALA A 557 21.66 32.05 -1.49
CA ALA A 557 21.52 30.92 -0.56
C ALA A 557 20.81 31.29 0.76
N SER A 558 20.73 32.59 1.10
CA SER A 558 20.09 33.08 2.32
C SER A 558 18.74 33.72 2.01
N LEU A 559 17.67 33.19 2.63
CA LEU A 559 16.29 33.66 2.46
C LEU A 559 15.76 34.29 3.75
N SER A 560 16.60 35.00 4.51
CA SER A 560 16.13 35.63 5.74
C SER A 560 15.07 36.73 5.41
N PRO A 561 13.99 36.86 6.18
CA PRO A 561 12.94 37.86 5.92
C PRO A 561 13.44 39.31 5.93
N GLU A 562 14.57 39.56 6.59
CA GLU A 562 15.21 40.88 6.70
C GLU A 562 15.99 41.21 5.42
N GLU A 563 16.77 40.25 4.88
CA GLU A 563 17.50 40.40 3.61
C GLU A 563 16.54 40.54 2.42
N ILE A 564 15.45 39.76 2.37
CA ILE A 564 14.45 39.85 1.30
C ILE A 564 13.82 41.25 1.26
N LYS A 565 13.51 41.85 2.42
CA LYS A 565 12.99 43.22 2.48
C LYS A 565 13.99 44.24 1.94
N GLU A 566 15.26 44.07 2.25
CA GLU A 566 16.33 44.93 1.72
C GLU A 566 16.44 44.80 0.19
N TYR A 567 16.41 43.57 -0.33
CA TYR A 567 16.47 43.30 -1.76
C TYR A 567 15.32 43.94 -2.53
N LEU A 568 14.09 43.77 -2.05
CA LEU A 568 12.90 44.39 -2.65
C LEU A 568 12.99 45.93 -2.63
N SER A 569 13.59 46.52 -1.58
CA SER A 569 13.77 47.98 -1.49
C SER A 569 14.76 48.54 -2.53
N LEU A 570 15.65 47.70 -3.08
CA LEU A 570 16.62 48.06 -4.11
C LEU A 570 16.11 47.85 -5.54
N GLY A 571 14.84 47.43 -5.69
CA GLY A 571 14.19 47.23 -6.99
C GLY A 571 14.31 45.82 -7.55
N ILE A 572 14.78 44.84 -6.76
CA ILE A 572 14.68 43.41 -7.11
C ILE A 572 13.20 43.02 -7.11
N LYS A 573 12.77 42.30 -8.16
CA LYS A 573 11.38 41.93 -8.37
C LYS A 573 11.01 40.62 -7.67
N ASP A 574 11.93 39.68 -7.57
CA ASP A 574 11.73 38.41 -6.87
C ASP A 574 13.08 37.79 -6.44
N VAL A 575 13.02 36.76 -5.59
CA VAL A 575 14.20 36.07 -5.04
C VAL A 575 14.15 34.58 -5.34
N VAL A 576 15.19 34.08 -6.00
CA VAL A 576 15.41 32.66 -6.30
C VAL A 576 16.44 32.09 -5.32
N GLY A 577 15.99 31.16 -4.48
CA GLY A 577 16.83 30.48 -3.50
C GLY A 577 17.72 29.39 -4.11
N LYS A 578 18.99 29.33 -3.69
CA LYS A 578 19.93 28.21 -3.94
C LYS A 578 19.72 27.12 -2.87
N PRO A 579 19.69 25.81 -3.20
CA PRO A 579 19.86 25.23 -4.54
C PRO A 579 18.66 25.49 -5.45
N ILE A 580 18.93 25.79 -6.73
CA ILE A 580 17.90 26.12 -7.72
C ILE A 580 16.96 24.94 -7.90
N LYS A 581 15.65 25.20 -7.91
CA LYS A 581 14.63 24.26 -8.42
C LYS A 581 14.08 24.82 -9.73
N GLN A 582 14.01 23.98 -10.76
CA GLN A 582 13.57 24.38 -12.11
C GLN A 582 12.20 25.07 -12.10
N GLU A 583 11.21 24.51 -11.39
CA GLU A 583 9.87 25.11 -11.28
C GLU A 583 9.88 26.50 -10.64
N LYS A 584 10.68 26.70 -9.58
CA LYS A 584 10.79 28.01 -8.92
C LYS A 584 11.46 29.05 -9.81
N LEU A 585 12.47 28.63 -10.58
CA LEU A 585 13.13 29.50 -11.54
C LEU A 585 12.15 29.92 -12.66
N ARG A 586 11.43 28.96 -13.23
CA ARG A 586 10.37 29.21 -14.24
C ARG A 586 9.30 30.15 -13.73
N GLN A 587 8.83 29.94 -12.49
CA GLN A 587 7.84 30.80 -11.84
C GLN A 587 8.34 32.23 -11.65
N ALA A 588 9.54 32.40 -11.08
CA ALA A 588 10.12 33.72 -10.86
C ALA A 588 10.33 34.47 -12.19
N ILE A 589 10.78 33.78 -13.25
CA ILE A 589 10.91 34.35 -14.59
C ILE A 589 9.53 34.73 -15.15
N SER A 590 8.51 33.87 -15.08
CA SER A 590 7.16 34.21 -15.58
C SER A 590 6.52 35.38 -14.84
N ASP A 591 6.58 35.40 -13.51
CA ASP A 591 6.03 36.49 -12.71
C ASP A 591 6.83 37.80 -12.93
N SER A 592 8.12 37.69 -13.28
CA SER A 592 8.91 38.83 -13.74
C SER A 592 8.40 39.45 -15.05
N GLN A 593 7.70 38.69 -15.89
CA GLN A 593 7.17 39.16 -17.18
C GLN A 593 5.70 39.64 -17.13
N LYS A 594 4.92 39.29 -16.10
CA LYS A 594 3.47 39.61 -15.97
C LYS A 594 3.12 41.10 -15.71
N ALA A 595 3.84 42.05 -16.30
CA ALA A 595 3.46 43.46 -16.33
C ALA A 595 3.43 44.00 -17.78
N GLN A 596 2.20 44.09 -18.32
CA GLN A 596 1.72 44.72 -19.58
C GLN A 596 1.26 43.80 -20.75
N LYS A 597 -0.08 43.63 -20.82
CA LYS A 597 -1.00 43.48 -22.00
C LYS A 597 -1.09 42.12 -22.76
N PRO A 598 -2.20 41.85 -23.49
CA PRO A 598 -3.61 41.75 -23.10
C PRO A 598 -4.26 40.39 -23.53
N ASP A 599 -5.27 39.96 -22.79
CA ASP A 599 -6.01 38.69 -22.96
C ASP A 599 -6.83 38.65 -24.28
N MET A 600 -6.64 37.62 -25.11
CA MET A 600 -7.57 37.25 -26.20
C MET A 600 -8.15 35.86 -25.87
N ARG A 601 -9.37 35.83 -25.32
CA ARG A 601 -10.19 34.61 -25.25
C ARG A 601 -11.04 34.52 -26.52
N VAL A 602 -10.83 33.49 -27.31
CA VAL A 602 -11.71 33.12 -28.44
C VAL A 602 -12.97 32.45 -27.85
N GLU A 603 -14.15 32.97 -28.18
CA GLU A 603 -15.44 32.36 -27.80
C GLU A 603 -15.65 31.02 -28.54
N LEU A 604 -15.93 29.94 -27.79
CA LEU A 604 -16.21 28.60 -28.33
C LEU A 604 -17.59 28.57 -29.03
N SER A 605 -17.65 28.06 -30.25
CA SER A 605 -18.90 27.89 -31.03
C SER A 605 -19.68 26.64 -30.60
N ASP A 606 -21.03 26.71 -30.47
CA ASP A 606 -21.88 25.56 -30.09
C ASP A 606 -22.18 24.64 -31.30
N THR A 607 -21.16 23.92 -31.76
CA THR A 607 -21.22 23.01 -32.93
C THR A 607 -20.86 21.57 -32.55
N LEU A 608 -21.30 20.59 -33.36
CA LEU A 608 -20.92 19.18 -33.17
C LEU A 608 -19.45 18.93 -33.51
N TYR A 609 -18.97 19.63 -34.53
CA TYR A 609 -17.59 19.67 -34.98
C TYR A 609 -17.30 21.06 -35.55
N ASP A 610 -16.23 21.69 -35.08
CA ASP A 610 -15.73 22.99 -35.51
C ASP A 610 -14.56 22.79 -36.47
N ASP A 611 -14.77 23.07 -37.74
CA ASP A 611 -13.80 22.90 -38.81
C ASP A 611 -12.61 23.87 -38.71
N THR A 612 -12.76 24.97 -37.97
CA THR A 612 -11.66 25.92 -37.72
C THR A 612 -10.58 25.36 -36.80
N ALA A 613 -10.90 24.31 -36.02
CA ALA A 613 -9.93 23.65 -35.12
C ALA A 613 -8.79 22.98 -35.91
N VAL A 614 -9.10 22.33 -37.04
CA VAL A 614 -8.08 21.73 -37.93
C VAL A 614 -7.14 22.79 -38.48
N ASN A 615 -7.68 23.95 -38.88
CA ASN A 615 -6.85 25.04 -39.42
C ASN A 615 -5.90 25.61 -38.36
N SER A 616 -6.30 25.59 -37.08
CA SER A 616 -5.44 26.00 -35.97
C SER A 616 -4.29 25.02 -35.76
N LEU A 617 -4.53 23.71 -35.90
CA LEU A 617 -3.50 22.67 -35.78
C LEU A 617 -2.57 22.62 -37.00
N LYS A 618 -3.09 22.86 -38.21
CA LYS A 618 -2.27 22.97 -39.44
C LYS A 618 -1.25 24.12 -39.39
N SER A 619 -1.39 25.07 -38.46
CA SER A 619 -0.41 26.15 -38.29
C SER A 619 0.88 25.72 -37.58
N GLY A 620 0.85 24.61 -36.83
CA GLY A 620 1.98 24.09 -36.05
C GLY A 620 2.40 22.65 -36.38
N PHE A 621 1.59 21.90 -37.14
CA PHE A 621 1.81 20.49 -37.45
C PHE A 621 1.64 20.22 -38.96
N SER A 622 2.34 19.20 -39.48
CA SER A 622 2.16 18.71 -40.85
C SER A 622 0.80 18.01 -41.03
N GLU A 623 0.32 17.89 -42.27
CA GLU A 623 -0.99 17.27 -42.53
C GLU A 623 -1.08 15.80 -42.09
N ASP A 624 0.04 15.07 -42.15
CA ASP A 624 0.14 13.68 -41.70
C ASP A 624 0.06 13.57 -40.17
N GLU A 625 0.73 14.48 -39.44
CA GLU A 625 0.66 14.55 -37.97
C GLU A 625 -0.73 14.94 -37.49
N VAL A 626 -1.36 15.94 -38.11
CA VAL A 626 -2.74 16.32 -37.79
C VAL A 626 -3.68 15.13 -38.03
N SER A 627 -3.53 14.42 -39.15
CA SER A 627 -4.36 13.25 -39.43
C SER A 627 -4.14 12.12 -38.42
N SER A 628 -2.89 11.91 -37.97
CA SER A 628 -2.57 10.94 -36.92
C SER A 628 -3.25 11.27 -35.60
N ILE A 629 -3.16 12.53 -35.15
CA ILE A 629 -3.76 13.03 -33.90
C ILE A 629 -5.29 12.81 -33.91
N TYR A 630 -5.95 13.15 -35.01
CA TYR A 630 -7.40 12.95 -35.13
C TYR A 630 -7.78 11.47 -35.13
N ASN A 631 -7.04 10.63 -35.87
CA ASN A 631 -7.30 9.19 -35.92
C ASN A 631 -7.12 8.54 -34.54
N GLU A 632 -6.05 8.89 -33.82
CA GLU A 632 -5.79 8.37 -32.48
C GLU A 632 -6.87 8.79 -31.48
N PHE A 633 -7.30 10.05 -31.52
CA PHE A 633 -8.39 10.52 -30.67
C PHE A 633 -9.70 9.80 -30.97
N VAL A 634 -10.05 9.63 -32.25
CA VAL A 634 -11.27 8.92 -32.67
C VAL A 634 -11.26 7.46 -32.22
N LEU A 635 -10.12 6.77 -32.32
CA LEU A 635 -9.97 5.38 -31.89
C LEU A 635 -10.03 5.23 -30.36
N SER A 636 -9.44 6.18 -29.63
CA SER A 636 -9.31 6.09 -28.16
C SER A 636 -10.50 6.66 -27.38
N ALA A 637 -11.24 7.65 -27.92
CA ALA A 637 -12.28 8.38 -27.20
C ALA A 637 -13.42 7.48 -26.67
N ARG A 638 -13.83 6.47 -27.46
CA ARG A 638 -14.86 5.51 -27.03
C ARG A 638 -14.39 4.66 -25.84
N ASN A 639 -13.16 4.16 -25.88
CA ASN A 639 -12.61 3.33 -24.81
C ASN A 639 -12.38 4.15 -23.54
N LYS A 640 -11.91 5.40 -23.68
CA LYS A 640 -11.75 6.35 -22.57
C LYS A 640 -13.09 6.64 -21.87
N LEU A 641 -14.19 6.81 -22.62
CA LEU A 641 -15.53 6.97 -22.05
C LEU A 641 -16.01 5.75 -21.23
N ILE A 642 -15.75 4.53 -21.73
CA ILE A 642 -16.11 3.30 -21.02
C ILE A 642 -15.31 3.20 -19.71
N HIS A 643 -14.02 3.55 -19.76
CA HIS A 643 -13.16 3.53 -18.57
C HIS A 643 -13.59 4.58 -17.53
N ILE A 644 -13.96 5.80 -17.96
CA ILE A 644 -14.51 6.83 -17.07
C ILE A 644 -15.79 6.35 -16.36
N GLN A 645 -16.63 5.58 -17.06
CA GLN A 645 -17.84 5.00 -16.48
C GLN A 645 -17.52 3.96 -15.39
N GLN A 646 -16.44 3.20 -15.52
CA GLN A 646 -15.97 2.27 -14.49
C GLN A 646 -15.40 3.02 -13.27
N LEU A 647 -14.56 4.03 -13.52
CA LEU A 647 -13.94 4.85 -12.48
C LEU A 647 -14.96 5.59 -11.60
N LEU A 648 -16.13 5.92 -12.13
CA LEU A 648 -17.21 6.56 -11.37
C LEU A 648 -17.60 5.77 -10.09
N THR A 649 -17.39 4.45 -10.09
CA THR A 649 -17.70 3.57 -8.94
C THR A 649 -16.49 3.21 -8.07
N GLU A 650 -15.27 3.43 -8.56
CA GLU A 650 -14.03 2.95 -7.93
C GLU A 650 -13.19 4.11 -7.36
N ASP A 651 -13.04 5.20 -8.10
CA ASP A 651 -12.20 6.36 -7.74
C ASP A 651 -12.74 7.66 -8.40
N GLU A 652 -13.46 8.46 -7.60
CA GLU A 652 -14.06 9.72 -8.04
C GLU A 652 -13.00 10.76 -8.46
N GLU A 653 -11.83 10.79 -7.80
CA GLU A 653 -10.78 11.77 -8.10
C GLU A 653 -10.12 11.47 -9.45
N GLN A 654 -9.83 10.18 -9.72
CA GLN A 654 -9.29 9.75 -11.00
C GLN A 654 -10.32 9.87 -12.13
N CYS A 655 -11.60 9.68 -11.84
CA CYS A 655 -12.70 9.95 -12.77
C CYS A 655 -12.74 11.42 -13.22
N ILE A 656 -12.67 12.36 -12.27
CA ILE A 656 -12.66 13.81 -12.54
C ILE A 656 -11.45 14.19 -13.41
N LYS A 657 -10.25 13.70 -13.09
CA LYS A 657 -9.03 13.95 -13.89
C LYS A 657 -9.17 13.42 -15.32
N SER A 658 -9.73 12.22 -15.48
CA SER A 658 -9.94 11.60 -16.80
C SER A 658 -10.97 12.36 -17.64
N LEU A 659 -12.06 12.83 -17.02
CA LEU A 659 -13.07 13.69 -17.64
C LEU A 659 -12.48 15.01 -18.10
N HIS A 660 -11.71 15.68 -17.23
CA HIS A 660 -11.07 16.95 -17.54
C HIS A 660 -10.16 16.84 -18.78
N ARG A 661 -9.33 15.79 -18.82
CA ARG A 661 -8.41 15.53 -19.93
C ARG A 661 -9.16 15.28 -21.23
N GLN A 662 -10.13 14.36 -21.22
CA GLN A 662 -10.89 14.02 -22.43
C GLN A 662 -11.71 15.21 -22.95
N ALA A 663 -12.26 16.02 -22.06
CA ALA A 663 -13.00 17.24 -22.42
C ALA A 663 -12.10 18.28 -23.10
N SER A 664 -10.87 18.44 -22.60
CA SER A 664 -9.92 19.41 -23.12
C SER A 664 -9.42 19.02 -24.51
N THR A 665 -9.04 17.76 -24.70
CA THR A 665 -8.65 17.23 -26.03
C THR A 665 -9.81 17.32 -27.03
N ALA A 666 -11.04 16.99 -26.61
CA ALA A 666 -12.23 17.11 -27.47
C ALA A 666 -12.44 18.55 -27.97
N LEU A 667 -12.31 19.55 -27.10
CA LEU A 667 -12.46 20.97 -27.46
C LEU A 667 -11.34 21.44 -28.40
N GLN A 668 -10.11 21.01 -28.15
CA GLN A 668 -8.96 21.37 -28.99
C GLN A 668 -9.06 20.81 -30.41
N LEU A 669 -9.66 19.62 -30.55
CA LEU A 669 -9.93 18.96 -31.84
C LEU A 669 -11.28 19.36 -32.45
N GLY A 670 -11.93 20.41 -31.93
CA GLY A 670 -13.17 20.96 -32.49
C GLY A 670 -14.44 20.16 -32.18
N PHE A 671 -14.40 19.11 -31.36
CA PHE A 671 -15.59 18.36 -30.92
C PHE A 671 -16.34 19.11 -29.79
N ASN A 672 -16.78 20.33 -30.08
CA ASN A 672 -17.18 21.32 -29.07
C ASN A 672 -18.32 20.86 -28.16
N ARG A 673 -19.44 20.38 -28.71
CA ARG A 673 -20.57 19.87 -27.92
C ARG A 673 -20.22 18.66 -27.06
N TYR A 674 -19.36 17.78 -27.56
CA TYR A 674 -18.91 16.62 -26.81
C TYR A 674 -18.01 17.04 -25.65
N GLY A 675 -17.01 17.90 -25.90
CA GLY A 675 -16.14 18.42 -24.85
C GLY A 675 -16.88 19.25 -23.79
N LEU A 676 -17.86 20.08 -24.18
CA LEU A 676 -18.71 20.82 -23.25
C LEU A 676 -19.59 19.91 -22.38
N ALA A 677 -20.11 18.81 -22.94
CA ALA A 677 -20.87 17.83 -22.18
C ALA A 677 -19.99 17.14 -21.12
N LEU A 678 -18.75 16.79 -21.45
CA LEU A 678 -17.80 16.24 -20.49
C LEU A 678 -17.43 17.23 -19.38
N LYS A 679 -17.16 18.50 -19.70
CA LYS A 679 -16.93 19.56 -18.68
C LYS A 679 -18.13 19.75 -17.75
N LYS A 680 -19.35 19.56 -18.27
CA LYS A 680 -20.57 19.63 -17.45
C LYS A 680 -20.63 18.48 -16.44
N ILE A 681 -20.24 17.27 -16.85
CA ILE A 681 -20.17 16.09 -15.97
C ILE A 681 -19.09 16.29 -14.91
N GLU A 682 -17.89 16.72 -15.32
CA GLU A 682 -16.77 17.06 -14.42
C GLU A 682 -17.21 18.05 -13.33
N ARG A 683 -17.85 19.16 -13.72
CA ARG A 683 -18.32 20.18 -12.78
C ARG A 683 -19.38 19.65 -11.80
N ARG A 684 -20.23 18.72 -12.24
CA ARG A 684 -21.25 18.12 -11.37
C ARG A 684 -20.65 17.14 -10.36
N LEU A 685 -19.61 16.41 -10.73
CA LEU A 685 -18.86 15.56 -9.80
C LEU A 685 -18.10 16.39 -8.78
N LEU A 686 -17.45 17.48 -9.20
CA LEU A 686 -16.85 18.46 -8.28
C LEU A 686 -17.87 19.08 -7.29
N ASP A 687 -19.14 19.19 -7.72
CA ASP A 687 -20.26 19.65 -6.89
C ASP A 687 -20.91 18.52 -6.03
N GLY A 688 -20.41 17.28 -6.09
CA GLY A 688 -20.90 16.12 -5.33
C GLY A 688 -22.25 15.56 -5.81
N LYS A 689 -22.60 15.71 -7.10
CA LYS A 689 -23.89 15.26 -7.67
C LYS A 689 -23.72 14.01 -8.54
N SER A 690 -24.68 13.08 -8.48
CA SER A 690 -24.73 11.91 -9.37
C SER A 690 -24.88 12.32 -10.86
N CYS A 691 -24.20 11.56 -11.73
CA CYS A 691 -24.03 11.83 -13.16
C CYS A 691 -24.18 10.60 -14.08
N ASP A 692 -24.75 9.48 -13.61
CA ASP A 692 -24.85 8.23 -14.40
C ASP A 692 -25.57 8.41 -15.76
N ASP A 693 -26.67 9.17 -15.77
CA ASP A 693 -27.43 9.46 -16.99
C ASP A 693 -26.69 10.42 -17.95
N ASP A 694 -25.85 11.31 -17.41
CA ASP A 694 -25.15 12.34 -18.19
C ASP A 694 -23.99 11.72 -19.02
N LEU A 695 -23.35 10.65 -18.53
CA LEU A 695 -22.30 9.89 -19.26
C LEU A 695 -22.85 9.18 -20.50
N THR A 696 -24.04 8.58 -20.38
CA THR A 696 -24.73 7.95 -21.51
C THR A 696 -25.07 8.99 -22.59
N GLN A 697 -25.46 10.20 -22.17
CA GLN A 697 -25.72 11.30 -23.09
C GLN A 697 -24.43 11.79 -23.78
N ALA A 698 -23.29 11.82 -23.08
CA ALA A 698 -21.99 12.15 -23.67
C ALA A 698 -21.55 11.11 -24.72
N MET A 699 -21.83 9.82 -24.52
CA MET A 699 -21.58 8.79 -25.54
C MET A 699 -22.42 9.00 -26.82
N ALA A 700 -23.68 9.39 -26.68
CA ALA A 700 -24.53 9.71 -27.83
C ALA A 700 -24.06 10.98 -28.56
N LEU A 701 -23.56 11.98 -27.83
CA LEU A 701 -22.97 13.19 -28.41
C LEU A 701 -21.67 12.88 -29.14
N TRP A 702 -20.82 12.01 -28.59
CA TRP A 702 -19.60 11.54 -29.26
C TRP A 702 -19.91 10.94 -30.63
N GLN A 703 -20.89 10.05 -30.73
CA GLN A 703 -21.28 9.44 -32.02
C GLN A 703 -21.72 10.48 -33.06
N LYS A 704 -22.52 11.47 -32.66
CA LYS A 704 -22.97 12.55 -33.55
C LYS A 704 -21.83 13.48 -33.97
N SER A 705 -20.94 13.79 -33.03
CA SER A 705 -19.73 14.58 -33.27
C SER A 705 -18.75 13.88 -34.22
N LEU A 706 -18.58 12.56 -34.07
CA LEU A 706 -17.79 11.74 -34.99
C LEU A 706 -18.41 11.69 -36.40
N GLU A 707 -19.73 11.57 -36.51
CA GLU A 707 -20.41 11.59 -37.80
C GLU A 707 -20.19 12.93 -38.54
N ALA A 708 -20.28 14.05 -37.82
CA ALA A 708 -20.01 15.38 -38.38
C ALA A 708 -18.55 15.53 -38.86
N TYR A 709 -17.58 15.04 -38.08
CA TYR A 709 -16.17 15.00 -38.49
C TYR A 709 -15.95 14.14 -39.75
N LEU A 710 -16.53 12.93 -39.81
CA LEU A 710 -16.40 12.05 -40.97
C LEU A 710 -17.04 12.65 -42.24
N GLN A 711 -18.12 13.42 -42.09
CA GLN A 711 -18.72 14.18 -43.20
C GLN A 711 -17.77 15.27 -43.70
N PHE A 712 -17.11 16.00 -42.81
CA PHE A 712 -16.09 17.00 -43.15
C PHE A 712 -14.90 16.37 -43.89
N VAL A 713 -14.34 15.27 -43.38
CA VAL A 713 -13.21 14.55 -44.02
C VAL A 713 -13.59 14.05 -45.41
N ARG A 714 -14.82 13.55 -45.60
CA ARG A 714 -15.32 13.13 -46.91
C ARG A 714 -15.45 14.29 -47.89
N GLN A 715 -15.82 15.48 -47.42
CA GLN A 715 -15.89 16.69 -48.26
C GLN A 715 -14.51 17.20 -48.67
N GLN A 716 -13.48 17.05 -47.83
CA GLN A 716 -12.11 17.43 -48.16
C GLN A 716 -11.39 16.46 -49.11
N THR A 717 -11.83 15.21 -49.20
CA THR A 717 -11.24 14.20 -50.10
C THR A 717 -11.87 14.18 -51.51
N LEU A 718 -12.98 14.92 -51.71
CA LEU A 718 -13.69 15.05 -52.99
C LEU A 718 -13.38 16.36 -53.74
N ASN A 719 -12.71 17.31 -53.10
CA ASN A 719 -12.16 18.54 -53.69
C ASN A 719 -10.65 18.40 -53.84
#